data_AF-A0A8C9T4H4-F1
#
_entry.id   AF-A0A8C9T4H4-F1
#
_cell.length_a   1.000
_cell.length_b   1.000
_cell.length_c   1.000
_cell.angle_alpha   90.00
_cell.angle_beta   90.00
_cell.angle_gamma   90.00
#
_symmetry.space_group_name_H-M   'P 1'
#
loop_
_entity.id
_entity.type
_entity.pdbx_description
1 polymer ?
#
loop_
_entity_poly.entity_id
_entity_poly.type
_entity_poly.pdbx_seq_one_letter_code
_entity_poly.pdbx_strand_id
1 'polypeptide(L)'
;MDPNKPRLPWTPGAARMPWWQQPGRGLTRDLSAMQYSRESPYPVGRGSAVLARGVTLPSEKRPGLTRGLSLSVEEPCSGVTGEPTTPMEKIRFGHKQMLPLPVLKPSTGVARGVVSIISKDIHVPEEQEQVAPHTVLQVCIVHVWAALLSSPRGFLMFSHCMFCAGLGAMGDQGLEPKPERTATLPEFIPTGGAMGPGQKQCPEEVIGHSRYGDRDTIHTTFRQRWELHSCSVKWTKLDVNVCVLHLITPHCSEPLQKKGTKGSPLLVASNYIPIRCTNDAVYQYSVTFTPNVDSMSIRFGMMKEHRATTGEVVAFDGSILYLPIRLDKEEIHLKCERQTDKQEIDIKIQMTKILSPTSDLCIPFYNVVMRRVMKILELKLVGYNHYDPRSAVILAKHRLQVWPGYSTCIKRSDGGLYLFVDVSHKVIRNDSVLDVMNAIYQQSKESFQDECVKELEGSIVMTRYNNRTYRIDGIDWTKSPKDTFTLLDGTQTTFIDYYSKNYGITIKELDQPLLVHHPKERSKPRGKLITGQILILPELSFMTGIPEKMRKDIRAMKELTMHINMSGEQHLQSVKKLLQNINSNQEALRELARWGLVISSNTLTVSRILPTETVYLQTASFTSPPDLIWSREVVRDISISCMSLKCWCLFFPRRCVELADELVTTLMKVAGPMGFQLDRPILVELRSDSTENYVRSINSQLTSEPNMQLVLCIVTGNRDDLYGAIKKLCCIQNPVPSQVINAYTISHPQKLRSITQKILLQINCKLGGELWAVNIPLKHLMVIGVDVHHDPSKKNRSVMGFVASLNSAMTQWYSRVVFQMPNEEMISGFRVCLIAALQKYYEVNHHFPQKIVVYRDGVSDSQLKMIELYEIPQLHECFQTFPDFEPKLTFMVVQKRVSVTLYSLARDSYGTLPPGILLDHTVTSREWLDFYLMSHHTRHGRSLPTRYICVYNTANFTPDHLQRLTFKMCHIYWNWPGTIRVPAPCKYAHKLAFLSGQYLHSDPAVQLRDKLFFL
;
A
#
# COMPACT_ATOMS: atom_id res chain seq x y z
N MET A 1 -26.94 -16.42 0.86
CA MET A 1 -26.26 -15.11 0.96
C MET A 1 -27.11 -14.24 1.87
N ASP A 2 -26.50 -13.41 2.72
CA ASP A 2 -27.25 -12.45 3.55
C ASP A 2 -27.36 -11.08 2.83
N PRO A 3 -28.56 -10.57 2.54
CA PRO A 3 -28.74 -9.28 1.86
C PRO A 3 -28.56 -8.06 2.79
N ASN A 4 -28.59 -8.22 4.11
CA ASN A 4 -28.78 -7.10 5.05
C ASN A 4 -27.48 -6.40 5.50
N LYS A 5 -26.33 -6.68 4.88
CA LYS A 5 -25.04 -6.04 5.21
C LYS A 5 -24.75 -4.81 4.34
N PRO A 6 -24.66 -3.58 4.90
CA PRO A 6 -24.39 -2.38 4.12
C PRO A 6 -22.97 -2.39 3.53
N ARG A 7 -22.83 -2.04 2.25
CA ARG A 7 -21.55 -2.00 1.53
C ARG A 7 -21.04 -0.56 1.40
N LEU A 8 -19.79 -0.32 1.83
CA LEU A 8 -19.18 1.01 1.84
C LEU A 8 -18.73 1.48 0.43
N PRO A 9 -18.75 2.80 0.15
CA PRO A 9 -18.54 3.34 -1.20
C PRO A 9 -17.05 3.45 -1.60
N TRP A 10 -16.66 2.77 -2.68
CA TRP A 10 -15.32 2.80 -3.25
C TRP A 10 -15.06 4.05 -4.12
N THR A 11 -13.89 4.68 -3.94
CA THR A 11 -13.39 5.78 -4.79
C THR A 11 -12.71 5.25 -6.08
N PRO A 12 -13.17 5.59 -7.30
CA PRO A 12 -12.54 5.13 -8.53
C PRO A 12 -11.51 6.13 -9.10
N GLY A 13 -10.42 5.61 -9.66
CA GLY A 13 -9.95 6.06 -10.98
C GLY A 13 -9.18 7.38 -11.11
N ALA A 14 -8.14 7.60 -10.29
CA ALA A 14 -7.04 8.51 -10.67
C ALA A 14 -5.79 7.71 -11.04
N ALA A 15 -5.32 7.82 -12.28
CA ALA A 15 -4.20 7.02 -12.82
C ALA A 15 -2.82 7.50 -12.32
N ARG A 16 -2.57 7.42 -11.01
CA ARG A 16 -1.22 7.51 -10.44
C ARG A 16 -0.49 6.20 -10.72
N MET A 17 0.52 6.22 -11.60
CA MET A 17 1.32 5.03 -11.96
C MET A 17 1.93 4.37 -10.71
N PRO A 18 1.62 3.10 -10.39
CA PRO A 18 2.12 2.46 -9.17
C PRO A 18 3.41 1.63 -9.36
N TRP A 19 4.05 1.68 -10.54
CA TRP A 19 5.12 0.75 -10.94
C TRP A 19 6.44 1.41 -11.39
N TRP A 20 7.05 2.22 -10.50
CA TRP A 20 8.49 2.53 -10.55
C TRP A 20 9.10 2.35 -9.15
N GLN A 21 9.28 1.09 -8.74
CA GLN A 21 10.06 0.70 -7.55
C GLN A 21 11.09 -0.40 -7.86
N GLN A 22 11.94 -0.14 -8.87
CA GLN A 22 13.23 -0.82 -9.00
C GLN A 22 14.34 0.22 -9.18
N PRO A 23 15.43 0.18 -8.37
CA PRO A 23 16.60 0.98 -8.62
C PRO A 23 17.49 0.33 -9.70
N GLY A 24 17.09 0.48 -10.97
CA GLY A 24 18.02 0.32 -12.10
C GLY A 24 17.53 -0.48 -13.30
N ARG A 25 17.21 0.23 -14.40
CA ARG A 25 17.71 -0.06 -15.75
C ARG A 25 17.70 1.22 -16.59
N GLY A 26 18.84 1.88 -16.63
CA GLY A 26 19.12 3.06 -17.46
C GLY A 26 20.63 3.13 -17.67
N LEU A 27 21.08 3.51 -18.86
CA LEU A 27 22.50 3.56 -19.17
C LEU A 27 23.17 4.71 -18.42
N THR A 28 24.16 4.38 -17.61
CA THR A 28 25.26 5.29 -17.28
C THR A 28 26.04 5.57 -18.57
N ARG A 29 25.70 6.67 -19.23
CA ARG A 29 26.60 7.36 -20.16
C ARG A 29 27.01 8.66 -19.49
N ASP A 30 28.19 8.65 -18.90
CA ASP A 30 28.84 9.87 -18.43
C ASP A 30 29.29 10.66 -19.67
N LEU A 31 28.59 11.75 -19.96
CA LEU A 31 28.97 12.70 -21.03
C LEU A 31 29.91 13.75 -20.46
N SER A 32 31.08 13.30 -20.00
CA SER A 32 32.15 14.14 -19.45
C SER A 32 33.16 14.58 -20.51
N ALA A 33 32.68 15.00 -21.68
CA ALA A 33 33.50 15.54 -22.77
C ALA A 33 32.70 16.39 -23.78
N MET A 34 32.48 17.67 -23.48
CA MET A 34 32.37 18.71 -24.50
C MET A 34 32.67 20.08 -23.90
N GLN A 35 33.78 20.68 -24.33
CA GLN A 35 34.14 22.06 -23.97
C GLN A 35 33.26 23.01 -24.78
N TYR A 36 32.66 23.99 -24.12
CA TYR A 36 32.24 25.24 -24.77
C TYR A 36 32.80 26.42 -23.98
N SER A 37 33.81 27.06 -24.57
CA SER A 37 34.40 28.30 -24.08
C SER A 37 33.42 29.47 -24.28
N ARG A 38 33.18 30.25 -23.22
CA ARG A 38 32.85 31.67 -23.35
C ARG A 38 33.22 32.45 -22.10
N GLU A 39 33.75 33.64 -22.35
CA GLU A 39 34.39 34.51 -21.38
C GLU A 39 33.50 34.92 -20.20
N SER A 40 34.15 35.22 -19.07
CA SER A 40 33.57 36.03 -17.99
C SER A 40 34.61 37.06 -17.54
N PRO A 41 34.28 38.36 -17.47
CA PRO A 41 35.22 39.38 -17.03
C PRO A 41 35.35 39.44 -15.50
N TYR A 42 36.61 39.46 -15.07
CA TYR A 42 37.14 39.95 -13.78
C TYR A 42 36.55 41.33 -13.37
N PRO A 43 36.60 41.78 -12.08
CA PRO A 43 37.87 41.87 -11.34
C PRO A 43 37.90 41.86 -9.78
N VAL A 44 39.15 41.90 -9.27
CA VAL A 44 39.62 42.21 -7.88
C VAL A 44 39.31 41.17 -6.79
N GLY A 45 40.26 40.72 -5.94
CA GLY A 45 41.72 40.94 -5.95
C GLY A 45 42.41 40.67 -4.60
N ARG A 46 43.76 40.60 -4.61
CA ARG A 46 44.70 40.28 -3.49
C ARG A 46 44.68 38.80 -3.05
N GLY A 47 45.83 38.12 -2.81
CA GLY A 47 47.23 38.49 -3.07
C GLY A 47 48.23 37.54 -2.38
N SER A 48 49.42 37.33 -2.98
CA SER A 48 50.55 36.49 -2.48
C SER A 48 50.28 34.97 -2.36
N ALA A 49 51.25 34.03 -2.32
CA ALA A 49 52.67 33.88 -2.74
C ALA A 49 53.09 32.41 -2.39
N VAL A 50 54.16 31.72 -2.84
CA VAL A 50 55.26 31.90 -3.82
C VAL A 50 55.89 30.50 -4.14
N LEU A 51 56.86 30.38 -5.07
CA LEU A 51 57.64 29.17 -5.49
C LEU A 51 56.84 28.05 -6.23
N ALA A 52 57.14 27.52 -7.43
CA ALA A 52 58.14 27.69 -8.53
C ALA A 52 59.13 26.52 -8.78
N ARG A 53 59.50 26.34 -10.08
CA ARG A 53 60.38 25.31 -10.73
C ARG A 53 59.73 23.92 -10.92
N GLY A 54 59.92 23.19 -12.03
CA GLY A 54 60.56 23.42 -13.35
C GLY A 54 60.04 22.38 -14.40
N VAL A 55 59.95 22.67 -15.71
CA VAL A 55 60.98 22.44 -16.77
C VAL A 55 61.37 20.95 -16.90
N THR A 56 61.23 20.22 -18.03
CA THR A 56 61.58 20.54 -19.45
C THR A 56 60.65 19.88 -20.53
N LEU A 57 60.84 20.28 -21.80
CA LEU A 57 60.26 19.77 -23.10
C LEU A 57 61.29 18.86 -23.86
N PRO A 58 61.20 18.50 -25.20
CA PRO A 58 60.14 18.57 -26.24
C PRO A 58 59.99 17.30 -27.17
N SER A 59 59.12 17.38 -28.21
CA SER A 59 59.31 16.89 -29.63
C SER A 59 59.44 15.37 -29.97
N GLU A 60 59.14 14.83 -31.18
CA GLU A 60 58.42 15.31 -32.39
C GLU A 60 58.01 14.17 -33.39
N LYS A 61 57.09 14.49 -34.34
CA LYS A 61 56.96 13.99 -35.75
C LYS A 61 56.50 12.54 -36.09
N ARG A 62 56.06 12.40 -37.36
CA ARG A 62 55.60 11.23 -38.15
C ARG A 62 56.40 11.23 -39.50
N PRO A 63 55.99 10.62 -40.65
CA PRO A 63 55.19 9.41 -40.99
C PRO A 63 55.86 8.50 -42.09
N GLY A 64 55.19 7.45 -42.62
CA GLY A 64 55.35 7.07 -44.05
C GLY A 64 55.09 5.60 -44.51
N LEU A 65 54.20 5.43 -45.52
CA LEU A 65 54.18 4.43 -46.64
C LEU A 65 54.08 2.89 -46.29
N THR A 66 53.67 1.92 -47.13
CA THR A 66 53.22 1.83 -48.57
C THR A 66 52.27 0.60 -48.85
N ARG A 67 51.66 0.56 -50.07
CA ARG A 67 51.08 -0.54 -50.93
C ARG A 67 51.22 -2.05 -50.51
N GLY A 68 50.39 -3.02 -50.96
CA GLY A 68 49.17 -3.05 -51.83
C GLY A 68 48.89 -4.44 -52.52
N LEU A 69 47.72 -4.59 -53.18
CA LEU A 69 47.32 -5.55 -54.27
C LEU A 69 47.03 -7.09 -54.04
N SER A 70 45.72 -7.44 -54.04
CA SER A 70 44.94 -8.36 -54.94
C SER A 70 45.15 -9.89 -55.18
N LEU A 71 44.03 -10.63 -55.01
CA LEU A 71 43.37 -11.67 -55.89
C LEU A 71 43.69 -13.20 -55.89
N SER A 72 42.59 -13.99 -56.00
CA SER A 72 42.43 -15.35 -56.62
C SER A 72 43.04 -16.61 -55.95
N VAL A 73 42.56 -17.87 -56.13
CA VAL A 73 41.22 -18.51 -56.35
C VAL A 73 41.35 -20.07 -56.18
N GLU A 74 40.25 -20.85 -56.30
CA GLU A 74 40.15 -22.31 -56.62
C GLU A 74 40.09 -23.44 -55.54
N GLU A 75 39.25 -24.44 -55.85
CA GLU A 75 39.13 -25.84 -55.32
C GLU A 75 39.58 -26.82 -56.47
N PRO A 76 39.34 -28.17 -56.58
CA PRO A 76 38.52 -29.13 -55.78
C PRO A 76 39.00 -30.62 -55.68
N CYS A 77 38.09 -31.49 -55.21
CA CYS A 77 37.83 -32.91 -55.59
C CYS A 77 38.45 -34.15 -54.85
N SER A 78 37.51 -34.93 -54.27
CA SER A 78 37.27 -36.40 -54.35
C SER A 78 38.17 -37.49 -53.70
N GLY A 79 37.51 -38.53 -53.16
CA GLY A 79 38.06 -39.80 -52.65
C GLY A 79 36.98 -40.66 -51.94
N VAL A 80 36.95 -42.00 -52.08
CA VAL A 80 35.80 -42.87 -51.68
C VAL A 80 36.23 -44.28 -51.20
N THR A 81 35.31 -44.98 -50.48
CA THR A 81 35.23 -46.44 -50.14
C THR A 81 35.81 -46.93 -48.81
N GLY A 82 35.17 -47.93 -48.17
CA GLY A 82 35.69 -48.62 -46.98
C GLY A 82 34.70 -49.21 -45.95
N GLU A 83 33.83 -50.15 -46.33
CA GLU A 83 33.20 -51.15 -45.42
C GLU A 83 33.79 -52.55 -45.79
N PRO A 84 33.72 -53.66 -44.99
CA PRO A 84 32.48 -54.20 -44.41
C PRO A 84 32.61 -55.07 -43.10
N THR A 85 31.52 -55.79 -42.78
CA THR A 85 31.40 -57.10 -42.06
C THR A 85 30.96 -57.18 -40.59
N THR A 86 30.06 -58.14 -40.36
CA THR A 86 29.69 -58.80 -39.08
C THR A 86 29.48 -60.29 -39.35
N PRO A 87 29.59 -61.18 -38.33
CA PRO A 87 28.98 -62.52 -38.40
C PRO A 87 28.12 -62.90 -37.16
N MET A 88 27.56 -64.11 -37.20
CA MET A 88 26.34 -64.55 -36.49
C MET A 88 26.51 -65.48 -35.26
N GLU A 89 25.52 -65.37 -34.34
CA GLU A 89 24.72 -66.43 -33.65
C GLU A 89 25.28 -67.63 -32.81
N LYS A 90 24.53 -67.91 -31.71
CA LYS A 90 24.22 -69.22 -31.04
C LYS A 90 25.41 -69.95 -30.34
N ILE A 91 25.26 -70.76 -29.28
CA ILE A 91 24.29 -71.83 -28.92
C ILE A 91 23.97 -71.87 -27.39
N ARG A 92 22.99 -72.69 -26.94
CA ARG A 92 22.53 -72.89 -25.54
C ARG A 92 23.10 -74.14 -24.85
N PHE A 93 22.98 -74.20 -23.51
CA PHE A 93 22.41 -75.25 -22.60
C PHE A 93 23.02 -75.02 -21.19
N GLY A 94 22.45 -75.35 -20.02
CA GLY A 94 21.36 -76.24 -19.55
C GLY A 94 21.85 -76.91 -18.24
N HIS A 95 21.07 -77.34 -17.25
CA HIS A 95 19.62 -77.34 -17.01
C HIS A 95 19.33 -77.72 -15.52
N LYS A 96 18.05 -77.68 -15.08
CA LYS A 96 17.46 -78.29 -13.83
C LYS A 96 17.65 -77.56 -12.48
N GLN A 97 16.81 -77.75 -11.46
CA GLN A 97 15.32 -77.84 -11.38
C GLN A 97 14.86 -78.01 -9.91
N MET A 98 13.78 -77.35 -9.47
CA MET A 98 12.61 -77.98 -8.81
C MET A 98 11.51 -76.94 -8.47
N LEU A 99 10.25 -77.39 -8.48
CA LEU A 99 8.99 -76.68 -8.18
C LEU A 99 7.91 -77.77 -7.94
N PRO A 100 6.85 -77.54 -7.12
CA PRO A 100 5.57 -77.08 -7.72
C PRO A 100 4.58 -76.27 -6.80
N LEU A 101 4.00 -75.18 -7.34
CA LEU A 101 2.54 -74.92 -7.63
C LEU A 101 1.42 -75.22 -6.57
N PRO A 102 0.16 -74.70 -6.72
CA PRO A 102 -0.38 -73.46 -7.35
C PRO A 102 -1.59 -72.81 -6.57
N VAL A 103 -2.48 -72.07 -7.28
CA VAL A 103 -3.91 -71.69 -6.97
C VAL A 103 -4.12 -70.37 -6.19
N LEU A 104 -4.97 -69.38 -6.58
CA LEU A 104 -5.76 -69.13 -7.81
C LEU A 104 -5.98 -67.59 -8.03
N LYS A 105 -6.62 -67.21 -9.17
CA LYS A 105 -7.18 -65.87 -9.46
C LYS A 105 -8.69 -65.80 -9.13
N PRO A 106 -9.35 -64.64 -9.32
CA PRO A 106 -10.36 -64.61 -10.40
C PRO A 106 -10.28 -63.38 -11.33
N SER A 107 -11.17 -63.33 -12.33
CA SER A 107 -11.27 -62.27 -13.37
C SER A 107 -12.67 -62.26 -14.02
N THR A 108 -12.95 -61.19 -14.79
CA THR A 108 -14.10 -60.92 -15.71
C THR A 108 -15.42 -60.39 -15.08
N GLY A 109 -16.23 -59.57 -15.78
CA GLY A 109 -16.03 -58.87 -17.07
C GLY A 109 -17.33 -58.44 -17.79
N VAL A 110 -17.21 -57.84 -19.00
CA VAL A 110 -18.30 -57.46 -19.97
C VAL A 110 -19.12 -56.19 -19.57
N ALA A 111 -19.54 -55.23 -20.41
CA ALA A 111 -19.22 -54.61 -21.74
C ALA A 111 -20.16 -53.35 -21.88
N ARG A 112 -20.15 -52.35 -22.79
CA ARG A 112 -19.50 -51.85 -24.06
C ARG A 112 -19.65 -50.28 -24.01
N GLY A 113 -19.29 -49.39 -24.96
CA GLY A 113 -18.58 -49.44 -26.24
C GLY A 113 -19.02 -48.31 -27.22
N VAL A 114 -18.12 -47.85 -28.13
CA VAL A 114 -18.37 -47.13 -29.42
C VAL A 114 -18.65 -45.59 -29.45
N VAL A 115 -17.59 -44.82 -29.84
CA VAL A 115 -17.48 -43.73 -30.87
C VAL A 115 -18.30 -42.40 -30.76
N SER A 116 -17.73 -41.35 -31.38
CA SER A 116 -18.12 -39.92 -31.46
C SER A 116 -18.99 -39.53 -32.66
N ILE A 117 -19.67 -38.36 -32.66
CA ILE A 117 -19.61 -37.30 -33.71
C ILE A 117 -20.47 -36.04 -33.43
N ILE A 118 -20.11 -34.98 -34.15
CA ILE A 118 -20.50 -33.56 -34.24
C ILE A 118 -21.98 -33.23 -34.60
N SER A 119 -22.57 -32.22 -33.93
CA SER A 119 -23.50 -31.14 -34.46
C SER A 119 -25.03 -31.30 -34.72
N LYS A 120 -25.77 -30.32 -34.13
CA LYS A 120 -26.92 -29.49 -34.64
C LYS A 120 -28.43 -29.91 -34.62
N ASP A 121 -29.19 -28.94 -34.07
CA ASP A 121 -30.49 -28.34 -34.52
C ASP A 121 -31.88 -29.01 -34.32
N ILE A 122 -32.91 -28.13 -34.35
CA ILE A 122 -34.38 -28.30 -34.55
C ILE A 122 -35.33 -28.45 -33.32
N HIS A 123 -35.74 -27.29 -32.78
CA HIS A 123 -37.14 -26.73 -32.67
C HIS A 123 -38.37 -27.49 -32.06
N VAL A 124 -39.06 -26.80 -31.10
CA VAL A 124 -40.51 -26.38 -31.04
C VAL A 124 -41.63 -27.47 -31.12
N PRO A 125 -42.72 -27.48 -30.29
CA PRO A 125 -43.61 -26.36 -29.85
C PRO A 125 -43.63 -26.10 -28.31
N GLU A 126 -44.21 -25.04 -27.70
CA GLU A 126 -45.26 -24.01 -28.00
C GLU A 126 -46.64 -24.28 -27.34
N GLU A 127 -47.41 -23.21 -27.02
CA GLU A 127 -48.62 -23.07 -26.16
C GLU A 127 -48.40 -22.86 -24.63
N GLN A 128 -49.18 -22.06 -23.88
CA GLN A 128 -49.91 -20.80 -24.21
C GLN A 128 -50.21 -19.96 -22.93
N GLU A 129 -50.16 -18.62 -23.09
CA GLU A 129 -50.95 -17.52 -22.45
C GLU A 129 -51.71 -17.67 -21.10
N GLN A 130 -51.57 -16.72 -20.14
CA GLN A 130 -52.60 -15.70 -19.76
C GLN A 130 -52.36 -14.86 -18.47
N VAL A 131 -52.39 -13.52 -18.66
CA VAL A 131 -53.13 -12.43 -17.93
C VAL A 131 -52.98 -12.21 -16.39
N ALA A 132 -53.14 -10.94 -15.97
CA ALA A 132 -53.05 -10.40 -14.60
C ALA A 132 -54.48 -10.15 -13.99
N PRO A 133 -54.82 -9.23 -13.03
CA PRO A 133 -54.07 -8.10 -12.44
C PRO A 133 -54.26 -7.82 -10.91
N HIS A 134 -53.64 -6.73 -10.46
CA HIS A 134 -53.93 -5.84 -9.31
C HIS A 134 -54.86 -6.26 -8.15
N THR A 135 -54.36 -6.03 -6.92
CA THR A 135 -55.11 -5.25 -5.92
C THR A 135 -54.16 -4.32 -5.15
N VAL A 136 -54.63 -3.12 -4.77
CA VAL A 136 -53.90 -2.11 -3.99
C VAL A 136 -54.54 -1.99 -2.62
N LEU A 137 -53.75 -1.78 -1.56
CA LEU A 137 -54.21 -1.06 -0.36
C LEU A 137 -53.05 -0.39 0.39
N GLN A 138 -53.38 0.62 1.19
CA GLN A 138 -52.45 1.65 1.65
C GLN A 138 -52.15 1.57 3.15
N VAL A 139 -50.94 2.01 3.50
CA VAL A 139 -50.61 2.93 4.61
C VAL A 139 -51.40 2.77 5.92
N CYS A 140 -50.68 2.42 7.00
CA CYS A 140 -50.68 3.29 8.18
C CYS A 140 -49.36 3.23 8.97
N ILE A 141 -49.08 4.33 9.67
CA ILE A 141 -47.95 4.57 10.58
C ILE A 141 -48.55 4.74 11.97
N VAL A 142 -47.92 4.24 13.05
CA VAL A 142 -47.99 4.89 14.38
C VAL A 142 -46.90 4.41 15.35
N HIS A 143 -46.73 5.19 16.41
CA HIS A 143 -45.67 5.24 17.41
C HIS A 143 -45.66 4.09 18.45
N VAL A 144 -44.44 3.64 18.79
CA VAL A 144 -43.75 3.78 20.11
C VAL A 144 -44.58 3.65 21.43
N TRP A 145 -44.05 2.81 22.33
CA TRP A 145 -44.28 2.69 23.81
C TRP A 145 -45.52 1.96 24.38
N ALA A 146 -45.24 0.93 25.20
CA ALA A 146 -45.91 0.58 26.48
C ALA A 146 -45.05 -0.47 27.24
N ALA A 147 -45.27 -0.69 28.55
CA ALA A 147 -44.52 -1.65 29.37
C ALA A 147 -45.25 -2.11 30.66
N LEU A 148 -44.64 -3.11 31.34
CA LEU A 148 -44.78 -3.52 32.76
C LEU A 148 -45.87 -4.53 33.20
N LEU A 149 -45.58 -5.13 34.38
CA LEU A 149 -46.32 -6.10 35.22
C LEU A 149 -46.26 -7.57 34.73
N SER A 150 -46.08 -8.61 35.56
CA SER A 150 -46.01 -8.69 37.05
C SER A 150 -45.08 -9.83 37.58
N SER A 151 -45.16 -10.17 38.87
CA SER A 151 -44.32 -11.10 39.68
C SER A 151 -45.19 -11.58 40.91
N PRO A 152 -44.76 -12.38 41.93
CA PRO A 152 -43.46 -13.01 42.22
C PRO A 152 -43.42 -14.43 42.92
N ARG A 153 -42.20 -15.02 43.00
CA ARG A 153 -41.58 -15.82 44.11
C ARG A 153 -42.09 -17.21 44.61
N GLY A 154 -41.09 -18.07 44.88
CA GLY A 154 -41.03 -19.05 46.01
C GLY A 154 -40.19 -20.30 45.67
N PHE A 155 -39.42 -20.95 46.57
CA PHE A 155 -38.69 -20.54 47.79
C PHE A 155 -37.46 -21.49 48.01
N LEU A 156 -36.70 -21.37 49.10
CA LEU A 156 -35.43 -22.10 49.35
C LEU A 156 -35.55 -23.53 49.95
N MET A 157 -34.77 -24.47 49.40
CA MET A 157 -33.80 -25.42 50.02
C MET A 157 -34.12 -26.31 51.25
N PHE A 158 -33.49 -27.50 51.23
CA PHE A 158 -33.21 -28.49 52.30
C PHE A 158 -34.36 -29.33 52.91
N SER A 159 -34.30 -30.68 52.76
CA SER A 159 -33.76 -31.59 53.80
C SER A 159 -34.02 -33.10 53.53
N HIS A 160 -33.00 -33.93 53.82
CA HIS A 160 -32.99 -35.35 54.25
C HIS A 160 -33.99 -36.45 53.76
N CYS A 161 -33.38 -37.50 53.17
CA CYS A 161 -33.45 -38.94 53.55
C CYS A 161 -34.74 -39.82 53.51
N MET A 162 -34.58 -40.92 52.75
CA MET A 162 -34.96 -42.33 53.03
C MET A 162 -36.34 -42.92 52.65
N PHE A 163 -36.27 -43.99 51.80
CA PHE A 163 -37.09 -45.23 51.74
C PHE A 163 -38.60 -45.10 51.34
N CYS A 164 -39.24 -46.00 50.56
CA CYS A 164 -38.84 -47.27 49.90
C CYS A 164 -39.83 -47.69 48.78
N ALA A 165 -39.40 -48.50 47.78
CA ALA A 165 -40.19 -49.20 46.72
C ALA A 165 -41.06 -48.34 45.75
N GLY A 166 -41.27 -48.63 44.45
CA GLY A 166 -40.86 -49.70 43.51
C GLY A 166 -41.52 -49.41 42.12
N LEU A 167 -41.55 -50.24 41.06
CA LEU A 167 -40.89 -51.52 40.70
C LEU A 167 -41.12 -51.79 39.17
N GLY A 168 -40.09 -52.09 38.37
CA GLY A 168 -40.18 -52.52 36.94
C GLY A 168 -39.18 -51.77 36.02
N ALA A 169 -38.10 -52.35 35.47
CA ALA A 169 -37.92 -53.47 34.52
C ALA A 169 -38.06 -53.03 33.04
N MET A 170 -37.18 -53.35 32.07
CA MET A 170 -35.91 -54.13 31.98
C MET A 170 -34.78 -53.20 31.46
N GLY A 171 -33.45 -53.44 31.48
CA GLY A 171 -32.61 -54.66 31.39
C GLY A 171 -31.91 -54.68 30.00
N ASP A 172 -30.66 -55.11 29.76
CA ASP A 172 -29.50 -55.62 30.53
C ASP A 172 -28.24 -55.43 29.62
N GLN A 173 -26.95 -55.47 29.98
CA GLN A 173 -26.17 -55.67 31.23
C GLN A 173 -24.93 -54.72 31.16
N GLY A 174 -23.67 -54.89 31.63
CA GLY A 174 -22.85 -55.89 32.36
C GLY A 174 -21.35 -55.67 31.97
N LEU A 175 -20.31 -55.70 32.81
CA LEU A 175 -20.13 -56.03 34.25
C LEU A 175 -19.03 -55.16 34.92
N GLU A 176 -18.98 -55.20 36.26
CA GLU A 176 -18.01 -54.54 37.18
C GLU A 176 -16.78 -55.47 37.48
N PRO A 177 -15.98 -55.43 38.60
CA PRO A 177 -15.77 -54.44 39.69
C PRO A 177 -14.30 -54.18 40.20
N LYS A 178 -13.99 -52.92 40.60
CA LYS A 178 -13.42 -52.44 41.94
C LYS A 178 -12.12 -53.06 42.57
N PRO A 179 -11.65 -52.66 43.80
CA PRO A 179 -11.48 -51.30 44.40
C PRO A 179 -10.20 -51.06 45.28
N GLU A 180 -9.99 -49.80 45.73
CA GLU A 180 -9.47 -49.38 47.08
C GLU A 180 -8.02 -49.78 47.52
N ARG A 181 -7.35 -49.25 48.59
CA ARG A 181 -7.71 -48.36 49.73
C ARG A 181 -6.46 -47.69 50.40
N THR A 182 -6.59 -46.49 51.01
CA THR A 182 -5.87 -45.93 52.23
C THR A 182 -4.31 -45.95 52.33
N ALA A 183 -3.59 -45.19 53.20
CA ALA A 183 -3.76 -43.90 53.91
C ALA A 183 -2.47 -43.52 54.71
N THR A 184 -2.52 -42.41 55.47
CA THR A 184 -1.66 -42.02 56.65
C THR A 184 -0.21 -41.51 56.47
N LEU A 185 0.17 -40.59 57.38
CA LEU A 185 1.49 -39.99 57.64
C LEU A 185 2.30 -40.84 58.66
N PRO A 186 3.60 -40.55 58.89
CA PRO A 186 3.95 -39.73 60.07
C PRO A 186 5.13 -38.74 59.86
N GLU A 187 5.32 -37.84 60.84
CA GLU A 187 6.50 -36.97 60.99
C GLU A 187 7.64 -37.67 61.78
N PHE A 188 8.89 -37.22 61.63
CA PHE A 188 9.90 -37.18 62.72
C PHE A 188 11.05 -36.21 62.37
N ILE A 189 11.79 -35.72 63.39
CA ILE A 189 12.75 -34.59 63.28
C ILE A 189 14.19 -34.97 63.83
N PRO A 190 15.19 -34.10 64.17
CA PRO A 190 16.51 -34.19 63.51
C PRO A 190 17.77 -34.30 64.43
N THR A 191 18.96 -34.50 63.83
CA THR A 191 20.32 -34.18 64.36
C THR A 191 21.32 -33.98 63.20
N GLY A 192 22.41 -33.20 63.26
CA GLY A 192 22.86 -32.18 64.23
C GLY A 192 24.35 -31.77 64.09
N GLY A 193 24.68 -30.46 64.22
CA GLY A 193 26.05 -29.90 64.42
C GLY A 193 26.87 -29.49 63.17
N ALA A 194 27.89 -28.61 63.22
CA ALA A 194 28.29 -27.63 64.27
C ALA A 194 29.32 -26.55 63.79
N MET A 195 29.14 -25.29 64.23
CA MET A 195 30.10 -24.14 64.41
C MET A 195 31.02 -23.59 63.28
N GLY A 196 31.38 -22.29 63.38
CA GLY A 196 32.32 -21.50 62.54
C GLY A 196 33.61 -21.08 63.30
N PRO A 197 34.11 -19.81 63.30
CA PRO A 197 33.70 -18.59 62.56
C PRO A 197 34.86 -17.64 62.06
N GLY A 198 34.54 -16.43 61.54
CA GLY A 198 35.42 -15.23 61.52
C GLY A 198 35.94 -14.73 60.15
N GLN A 199 36.45 -13.49 59.95
CA GLN A 199 36.36 -12.21 60.71
C GLN A 199 36.92 -11.00 59.88
N LYS A 200 36.43 -9.76 60.11
CA LYS A 200 36.88 -8.36 59.72
C LYS A 200 35.71 -7.56 59.11
N GLN A 201 35.23 -6.40 59.63
CA GLN A 201 35.82 -5.08 59.95
C GLN A 201 36.28 -4.32 58.69
N CYS A 202 35.65 -3.21 58.24
CA CYS A 202 35.43 -1.82 58.78
C CYS A 202 36.18 -0.82 57.85
N PRO A 203 35.99 0.53 57.88
CA PRO A 203 35.32 1.35 58.90
C PRO A 203 34.34 2.46 58.38
N GLU A 204 33.87 3.26 59.33
CA GLU A 204 33.08 4.50 59.23
C GLU A 204 33.96 5.73 59.66
N GLU A 205 33.59 7.03 59.77
CA GLU A 205 32.34 7.80 59.68
C GLU A 205 32.70 9.30 59.31
N VAL A 206 32.45 10.28 60.21
CA VAL A 206 32.91 11.69 60.30
C VAL A 206 32.29 12.76 59.38
N ILE A 207 31.04 13.11 59.69
CA ILE A 207 30.55 14.45 60.13
C ILE A 207 31.36 15.73 59.76
N GLY A 208 30.64 16.77 59.32
CA GLY A 208 31.03 18.19 59.42
C GLY A 208 29.84 19.14 59.67
N HIS A 209 29.99 20.11 60.59
CA HIS A 209 28.95 21.13 60.93
C HIS A 209 29.06 22.39 60.01
N SER A 210 28.23 23.47 60.07
CA SER A 210 27.29 23.95 61.10
C SER A 210 26.28 25.02 60.59
N ARG A 211 25.05 25.05 61.16
CA ARG A 211 24.18 26.24 61.48
C ARG A 211 23.70 27.13 60.27
N TYR A 212 22.67 28.00 60.35
CA TYR A 212 21.81 28.49 61.46
C TYR A 212 20.41 28.93 60.95
N GLY A 213 19.31 28.51 61.60
CA GLY A 213 17.99 29.18 61.64
C GLY A 213 17.11 29.28 60.37
N ASP A 214 15.80 29.56 60.45
CA ASP A 214 14.82 29.35 61.55
C ASP A 214 13.37 29.43 61.00
N ARG A 215 12.44 28.62 61.55
CA ARG A 215 10.94 28.65 61.42
C ARG A 215 10.28 28.66 60.02
N ASP A 216 9.04 28.19 59.83
CA ASP A 216 7.94 27.95 60.78
C ASP A 216 7.18 26.60 60.59
N THR A 217 6.28 26.28 61.52
CA THR A 217 5.48 25.02 61.61
C THR A 217 4.20 25.07 60.74
N ILE A 218 3.40 24.00 60.49
CA ILE A 218 2.61 23.15 61.42
C ILE A 218 2.36 21.72 60.84
N HIS A 219 2.10 20.78 61.76
CA HIS A 219 1.77 19.33 61.61
C HIS A 219 0.47 19.02 60.80
N THR A 220 0.06 17.78 60.46
CA THR A 220 0.32 16.46 61.10
C THR A 220 0.21 15.25 60.14
N THR A 221 0.86 14.15 60.51
CA THR A 221 0.80 12.79 59.90
C THR A 221 -0.52 12.03 60.15
N PHE A 222 -0.79 10.95 59.40
CA PHE A 222 -0.83 9.58 59.98
C PHE A 222 -0.63 8.46 58.92
N ARG A 223 -0.79 7.19 59.33
CA ARG A 223 -0.23 5.95 58.74
C ARG A 223 -1.27 4.81 58.81
N GLN A 224 -0.98 3.65 58.20
CA GLN A 224 -1.83 2.43 58.12
C GLN A 224 -3.01 2.55 57.12
N ARG A 225 -3.69 1.48 56.65
CA ARG A 225 -3.58 0.02 56.88
C ARG A 225 -4.08 -0.74 55.64
N TRP A 226 -3.70 -2.02 55.48
CA TRP A 226 -4.45 -2.99 54.66
C TRP A 226 -5.27 -3.88 55.60
N GLU A 227 -6.56 -4.06 55.32
CA GLU A 227 -7.39 -5.18 55.81
C GLU A 227 -8.64 -5.26 54.92
N LEU A 228 -9.09 -6.47 54.58
CA LEU A 228 -10.34 -6.67 53.83
C LEU A 228 -11.51 -6.66 54.81
N HIS A 229 -12.70 -6.24 54.36
CA HIS A 229 -13.91 -6.97 54.74
C HIS A 229 -15.02 -6.87 53.69
N SER A 230 -15.75 -7.98 53.57
CA SER A 230 -16.94 -8.18 52.74
C SER A 230 -18.16 -7.40 53.23
N CYS A 231 -19.02 -6.93 52.32
CA CYS A 231 -20.47 -7.14 52.54
C CYS A 231 -21.34 -7.14 51.26
N SER A 232 -22.00 -8.28 51.05
CA SER A 232 -23.31 -8.50 50.43
C SER A 232 -24.00 -7.38 49.62
N VAL A 233 -24.28 -7.68 48.34
CA VAL A 233 -25.33 -7.01 47.56
C VAL A 233 -26.72 -7.41 48.11
N LYS A 234 -27.56 -6.42 48.43
CA LYS A 234 -29.03 -6.57 48.43
C LYS A 234 -29.67 -5.37 47.74
N TRP A 235 -30.66 -5.64 46.90
CA TRP A 235 -31.30 -4.66 46.03
C TRP A 235 -32.47 -3.96 46.73
N THR A 236 -32.44 -2.62 46.76
CA THR A 236 -33.62 -1.77 46.91
C THR A 236 -34.03 -1.21 45.54
N LYS A 237 -35.32 -0.88 45.37
CA LYS A 237 -35.91 -0.52 44.07
C LYS A 237 -35.38 0.82 43.54
N LEU A 238 -35.50 0.98 42.22
CA LEU A 238 -35.42 2.27 41.53
C LEU A 238 -36.51 3.21 42.05
N ASP A 239 -36.14 4.45 42.33
CA ASP A 239 -36.97 5.59 41.94
C ASP A 239 -36.52 6.06 40.55
N VAL A 240 -37.49 6.32 39.66
CA VAL A 240 -37.23 6.77 38.29
C VAL A 240 -37.11 8.28 38.30
N ASN A 241 -35.88 8.81 38.25
CA ASN A 241 -35.63 10.24 38.16
C ASN A 241 -34.92 10.60 36.85
N VAL A 242 -35.18 11.81 36.34
CA VAL A 242 -34.92 12.16 34.93
C VAL A 242 -33.43 12.42 34.69
N CYS A 243 -32.73 11.44 34.12
CA CYS A 243 -31.40 11.65 33.55
C CYS A 243 -31.51 12.54 32.30
N VAL A 244 -31.33 13.84 32.51
CA VAL A 244 -31.12 14.83 31.44
C VAL A 244 -30.03 14.32 30.51
N LEU A 245 -30.33 14.29 29.20
CA LEU A 245 -29.40 13.86 28.18
C LEU A 245 -28.20 14.80 28.17
N HIS A 246 -27.09 14.40 28.81
CA HIS A 246 -25.86 15.17 28.75
C HIS A 246 -25.39 15.20 27.30
N LEU A 247 -25.53 16.37 26.68
CA LEU A 247 -24.94 16.69 25.39
C LEU A 247 -23.46 16.34 25.47
N ILE A 248 -23.03 15.37 24.69
CA ILE A 248 -21.61 15.03 24.56
C ILE A 248 -20.93 16.21 23.87
N THR A 249 -20.47 17.17 24.67
CA THR A 249 -19.47 18.14 24.26
C THR A 249 -18.27 17.34 23.73
N PRO A 250 -17.74 17.65 22.54
CA PRO A 250 -16.57 16.96 22.04
C PRO A 250 -15.43 17.23 23.02
N HIS A 251 -15.00 16.20 23.76
CA HIS A 251 -13.91 16.32 24.72
C HIS A 251 -12.72 16.97 24.01
N CYS A 252 -12.29 18.13 24.51
CA CYS A 252 -11.07 18.75 24.05
C CYS A 252 -9.91 17.99 24.71
N SER A 253 -9.59 16.81 24.17
CA SER A 253 -8.43 16.04 24.58
C SER A 253 -7.19 16.91 24.43
N GLU A 254 -6.29 16.88 25.41
CA GLU A 254 -5.02 17.58 25.33
C GLU A 254 -4.28 17.23 24.02
N PRO A 255 -3.62 18.19 23.37
CA PRO A 255 -2.94 17.94 22.10
C PRO A 255 -1.83 16.90 22.31
N LEU A 256 -1.95 15.77 21.60
CA LEU A 256 -1.01 14.64 21.70
C LEU A 256 0.44 15.13 21.61
N GLN A 257 1.29 14.68 22.55
CA GLN A 257 2.71 15.03 22.53
C GLN A 257 3.44 14.28 21.40
N LYS A 258 3.37 14.84 20.19
CA LYS A 258 3.86 14.23 18.94
C LYS A 258 5.25 14.66 18.53
N LYS A 259 5.70 15.83 18.99
CA LYS A 259 6.95 16.44 18.57
C LYS A 259 8.14 15.83 19.30
N GLY A 260 9.03 15.18 18.55
CA GLY A 260 10.33 14.75 19.04
C GLY A 260 11.36 15.89 19.08
N THR A 261 12.49 15.63 19.74
CA THR A 261 13.54 16.60 20.09
C THR A 261 14.89 16.33 19.40
N LYS A 262 15.13 15.14 18.84
CA LYS A 262 16.46 14.76 18.31
C LYS A 262 16.67 15.17 16.85
N GLY A 263 17.92 15.46 16.49
CA GLY A 263 18.29 15.92 15.14
C GLY A 263 18.23 17.44 14.99
N SER A 264 18.84 17.96 13.92
CA SER A 264 18.99 19.40 13.68
C SER A 264 17.77 20.00 12.96
N PRO A 265 17.31 21.21 13.31
CA PRO A 265 16.23 21.87 12.60
C PRO A 265 16.63 22.22 11.17
N LEU A 266 15.72 22.01 10.21
CA LEU A 266 15.85 22.40 8.81
C LEU A 266 14.56 23.05 8.31
N LEU A 267 14.69 24.20 7.67
CA LEU A 267 13.56 24.86 7.00
C LEU A 267 13.31 24.22 5.64
N VAL A 268 12.11 23.68 5.42
CA VAL A 268 11.66 23.10 4.15
C VAL A 268 10.40 23.81 3.68
N ALA A 269 10.13 23.79 2.37
CA ALA A 269 8.79 24.11 1.88
C ALA A 269 7.93 22.83 1.84
N SER A 270 6.61 22.99 1.93
CA SER A 270 5.64 21.91 1.70
C SER A 270 4.54 22.34 0.73
N ASN A 271 3.69 21.39 0.30
CA ASN A 271 2.50 21.67 -0.51
C ASN A 271 1.21 21.87 0.31
N TYR A 272 1.37 22.22 1.59
CA TYR A 272 0.33 22.69 2.49
C TYR A 272 0.54 24.19 2.72
N ILE A 273 -0.42 25.00 2.30
CA ILE A 273 -0.36 26.46 2.45
C ILE A 273 -1.26 26.88 3.62
N PRO A 274 -0.76 27.59 4.64
CA PRO A 274 -1.57 28.04 5.77
C PRO A 274 -2.73 28.91 5.32
N ILE A 275 -3.91 28.67 5.89
CA ILE A 275 -5.06 29.57 5.81
C ILE A 275 -5.24 30.22 7.18
N ARG A 276 -5.30 31.55 7.20
CA ARG A 276 -5.75 32.31 8.37
C ARG A 276 -7.24 32.63 8.21
N CYS A 277 -7.96 32.64 9.33
CA CYS A 277 -9.34 33.09 9.39
C CYS A 277 -9.38 34.48 10.04
N THR A 278 -10.08 35.44 9.44
CA THR A 278 -10.27 36.80 9.98
C THR A 278 -11.55 36.97 10.78
N ASN A 279 -12.51 36.05 10.63
CA ASN A 279 -13.74 36.04 11.40
C ASN A 279 -13.50 35.27 12.70
N ASP A 280 -14.09 35.69 13.81
CA ASP A 280 -13.96 34.97 15.09
C ASP A 280 -14.78 33.67 15.13
N ALA A 281 -15.89 33.63 14.38
CA ALA A 281 -16.85 32.53 14.38
C ALA A 281 -17.50 32.29 13.00
N VAL A 282 -18.10 31.11 12.87
CA VAL A 282 -19.10 30.75 11.84
C VAL A 282 -20.37 30.33 12.58
N TYR A 283 -21.52 30.87 12.18
CA TYR A 283 -22.79 30.65 12.87
C TYR A 283 -23.62 29.61 12.14
N GLN A 284 -24.06 28.57 12.86
CA GLN A 284 -24.87 27.47 12.34
C GLN A 284 -26.32 27.62 12.80
N TYR A 285 -27.26 27.63 11.85
CA TYR A 285 -28.69 27.71 12.07
C TYR A 285 -29.39 26.47 11.49
N SER A 286 -30.47 26.03 12.13
CA SER A 286 -31.44 25.11 11.54
C SER A 286 -32.47 25.91 10.73
N VAL A 287 -32.92 25.37 9.61
CA VAL A 287 -33.95 25.96 8.75
C VAL A 287 -35.07 24.95 8.54
N THR A 288 -36.27 25.29 9.01
CA THR A 288 -37.48 24.47 8.90
C THR A 288 -38.55 25.20 8.08
N PHE A 289 -39.17 24.47 7.15
CA PHE A 289 -40.19 24.99 6.23
C PHE A 289 -41.56 24.44 6.66
N THR A 290 -42.57 25.30 6.78
CA THR A 290 -43.93 24.92 7.19
C THR A 290 -44.96 25.61 6.30
N PRO A 291 -45.75 24.87 5.49
CA PRO A 291 -45.68 23.42 5.25
C PRO A 291 -44.32 22.92 4.73
N ASN A 292 -44.03 21.63 4.97
CA ASN A 292 -42.76 21.02 4.54
C ASN A 292 -42.62 21.03 3.00
N VAL A 293 -41.44 21.42 2.52
CA VAL A 293 -41.08 21.44 1.10
C VAL A 293 -40.04 20.34 0.85
N ASP A 294 -40.41 19.21 0.25
CA ASP A 294 -39.43 18.12 0.00
C ASP A 294 -38.46 18.40 -1.16
N SER A 295 -38.81 19.31 -2.07
CA SER A 295 -37.95 19.67 -3.20
C SER A 295 -36.77 20.54 -2.74
N MET A 296 -35.60 19.91 -2.64
CA MET A 296 -34.33 20.55 -2.31
C MET A 296 -34.05 21.82 -3.15
N SER A 297 -34.29 21.76 -4.46
CA SER A 297 -34.11 22.91 -5.35
C SER A 297 -35.03 24.08 -5.03
N ILE A 298 -36.26 23.81 -4.55
CA ILE A 298 -37.21 24.85 -4.14
C ILE A 298 -36.77 25.47 -2.81
N ARG A 299 -36.31 24.67 -1.83
CA ARG A 299 -35.69 25.21 -0.60
C ARG A 299 -34.52 26.17 -0.90
N PHE A 300 -33.66 25.80 -1.86
CA PHE A 300 -32.58 26.67 -2.32
C PHE A 300 -33.07 27.94 -3.03
N GLY A 301 -34.19 27.89 -3.74
CA GLY A 301 -34.84 29.06 -4.34
C GLY A 301 -35.37 30.02 -3.28
N MET A 302 -36.20 29.53 -2.36
CA MET A 302 -36.80 30.30 -1.26
C MET A 302 -35.73 30.97 -0.39
N MET A 303 -34.69 30.24 0.01
CA MET A 303 -33.57 30.81 0.76
C MET A 303 -32.74 31.84 -0.01
N LYS A 304 -32.80 31.86 -1.36
CA LYS A 304 -32.15 32.87 -2.19
C LYS A 304 -32.97 34.16 -2.27
N GLU A 305 -34.29 34.09 -2.12
CA GLU A 305 -35.16 35.28 -2.08
C GLU A 305 -34.90 36.11 -0.81
N HIS A 306 -34.67 35.46 0.33
CA HIS A 306 -34.37 36.12 1.62
C HIS A 306 -32.89 36.53 1.83
N ARG A 307 -32.15 36.81 0.74
CA ARG A 307 -30.76 37.31 0.80
C ARG A 307 -30.59 38.61 1.59
N ALA A 308 -31.63 39.46 1.64
CA ALA A 308 -31.61 40.67 2.46
C ALA A 308 -31.43 40.37 3.95
N THR A 309 -31.97 39.24 4.44
CA THR A 309 -31.87 38.82 5.85
C THR A 309 -30.68 37.90 6.10
N THR A 310 -30.40 36.96 5.19
CA THR A 310 -29.30 35.97 5.37
C THR A 310 -27.94 36.46 4.87
N GLY A 311 -27.90 37.60 4.18
CA GLY A 311 -26.73 38.12 3.49
C GLY A 311 -26.43 37.43 2.16
N GLU A 312 -25.49 38.00 1.41
CA GLU A 312 -25.00 37.45 0.12
C GLU A 312 -24.16 36.17 0.28
N VAL A 313 -23.65 35.90 1.49
CA VAL A 313 -22.66 34.85 1.75
C VAL A 313 -23.27 33.74 2.61
N VAL A 314 -23.89 32.77 1.93
CA VAL A 314 -24.55 31.64 2.57
C VAL A 314 -23.94 30.31 2.15
N ALA A 315 -23.85 29.36 3.09
CA ALA A 315 -23.68 27.94 2.79
C ALA A 315 -24.85 27.17 3.40
N PHE A 316 -25.78 26.74 2.55
CA PHE A 316 -26.99 26.02 2.92
C PHE A 316 -26.94 24.60 2.34
N ASP A 317 -27.43 23.60 3.07
CA ASP A 317 -27.52 22.20 2.60
C ASP A 317 -28.96 21.71 2.34
N GLY A 318 -29.96 22.53 2.67
CA GLY A 318 -31.38 22.17 2.63
C GLY A 318 -32.07 22.14 3.99
N SER A 319 -31.33 22.02 5.10
CA SER A 319 -31.88 22.08 6.48
C SER A 319 -30.95 22.77 7.48
N ILE A 320 -29.66 22.90 7.17
CA ILE A 320 -28.66 23.62 7.97
C ILE A 320 -28.09 24.76 7.13
N LEU A 321 -28.07 25.95 7.72
CA LEU A 321 -27.50 27.18 7.17
C LEU A 321 -26.27 27.58 7.97
N TYR A 322 -25.14 27.80 7.29
CA TYR A 322 -23.93 28.38 7.86
C TYR A 322 -23.76 29.80 7.31
N LEU A 323 -23.50 30.76 8.21
CA LEU A 323 -23.23 32.16 7.88
C LEU A 323 -21.89 32.63 8.48
N PRO A 324 -21.17 33.54 7.83
CA PRO A 324 -20.01 34.23 8.40
C PRO A 324 -20.39 35.32 9.41
N ILE A 325 -21.67 35.70 9.48
CA ILE A 325 -22.24 36.75 10.35
C ILE A 325 -23.27 36.16 11.32
N ARG A 326 -23.43 36.80 12.49
CA ARG A 326 -24.56 36.54 13.39
C ARG A 326 -25.80 37.27 12.88
N LEU A 327 -26.96 36.64 12.99
CA LEU A 327 -28.26 37.28 12.78
C LEU A 327 -28.72 37.95 14.08
N ASP A 328 -29.41 39.09 13.98
CA ASP A 328 -29.77 39.92 15.15
C ASP A 328 -30.71 39.25 16.16
N LYS A 329 -31.42 38.20 15.72
CA LYS A 329 -32.32 37.38 16.53
C LYS A 329 -31.90 35.92 16.45
N GLU A 330 -32.02 35.20 17.56
CA GLU A 330 -31.73 33.76 17.60
C GLU A 330 -32.78 32.91 16.88
N GLU A 331 -33.97 33.48 16.67
CA GLU A 331 -35.07 32.89 15.91
C GLU A 331 -35.69 33.95 14.98
N ILE A 332 -35.85 33.59 13.71
CA ILE A 332 -36.39 34.45 12.65
C ILE A 332 -37.38 33.64 11.82
N HIS A 333 -38.57 34.18 11.61
CA HIS A 333 -39.59 33.66 10.70
C HIS A 333 -39.62 34.49 9.42
N LEU A 334 -39.68 33.83 8.26
CA LEU A 334 -39.67 34.45 6.94
C LEU A 334 -40.77 33.81 6.08
N LYS A 335 -41.66 34.62 5.52
CA LYS A 335 -42.76 34.17 4.66
C LYS A 335 -42.35 34.21 3.19
N CYS A 336 -42.61 33.12 2.46
CA CYS A 336 -42.31 32.96 1.04
C CYS A 336 -43.48 32.27 0.32
N GLU A 337 -43.84 32.70 -0.89
CA GLU A 337 -44.78 31.94 -1.72
C GLU A 337 -44.06 30.81 -2.48
N ARG A 338 -44.59 29.59 -2.43
CA ARG A 338 -44.08 28.50 -3.27
C ARG A 338 -44.50 28.71 -4.72
N GLN A 339 -43.52 29.00 -5.60
CA GLN A 339 -43.75 29.39 -7.00
C GLN A 339 -44.57 28.40 -7.85
N THR A 340 -44.70 27.13 -7.45
CA THR A 340 -45.45 26.10 -8.19
C THR A 340 -46.97 26.20 -8.06
N ASP A 341 -47.46 26.72 -6.93
CA ASP A 341 -48.86 26.56 -6.49
C ASP A 341 -49.33 27.70 -5.56
N LYS A 342 -48.49 28.72 -5.34
CA LYS A 342 -48.76 29.91 -4.54
C LYS A 342 -49.10 29.67 -3.07
N GLN A 343 -48.85 28.47 -2.54
CA GLN A 343 -48.93 28.20 -1.10
C GLN A 343 -47.90 29.03 -0.33
N GLU A 344 -48.35 29.79 0.68
CA GLU A 344 -47.47 30.47 1.63
C GLU A 344 -46.72 29.44 2.50
N ILE A 345 -45.40 29.61 2.59
CA ILE A 345 -44.50 28.81 3.42
C ILE A 345 -43.87 29.74 4.46
N ASP A 346 -43.99 29.39 5.73
CA ASP A 346 -43.18 29.97 6.81
C ASP A 346 -41.84 29.24 6.91
N ILE A 347 -40.76 30.00 6.94
CA ILE A 347 -39.38 29.54 6.99
C ILE A 347 -38.79 30.02 8.32
N LYS A 348 -38.82 29.14 9.31
CA LYS A 348 -38.18 29.36 10.61
C LYS A 348 -36.69 29.05 10.51
N ILE A 349 -35.87 30.07 10.78
CA ILE A 349 -34.41 30.00 10.93
C ILE A 349 -34.10 30.16 12.43
N GLN A 350 -33.44 29.17 13.02
CA GLN A 350 -33.11 29.17 14.46
C GLN A 350 -31.62 28.87 14.68
N MET A 351 -30.92 29.68 15.49
CA MET A 351 -29.50 29.46 15.79
C MET A 351 -29.31 28.17 16.59
N THR A 352 -28.29 27.38 16.24
CA THR A 352 -28.03 26.08 16.88
C THR A 352 -26.63 25.98 17.48
N LYS A 353 -25.59 26.49 16.80
CA LYS A 353 -24.20 26.43 17.26
C LYS A 353 -23.40 27.64 16.77
N ILE A 354 -22.51 28.13 17.63
CA ILE A 354 -21.40 29.00 17.24
C ILE A 354 -20.19 28.08 17.04
N LEU A 355 -19.57 28.13 15.86
CA LEU A 355 -18.44 27.28 15.49
C LEU A 355 -17.17 28.13 15.35
N SER A 356 -16.02 27.59 15.78
CA SER A 356 -14.73 28.14 15.35
C SER A 356 -14.63 28.05 13.82
N PRO A 357 -14.09 29.05 13.11
CA PRO A 357 -13.85 28.97 11.67
C PRO A 357 -12.92 27.80 11.29
N THR A 358 -12.07 27.36 12.22
CA THR A 358 -11.21 26.18 12.01
C THR A 358 -11.92 24.84 12.21
N SER A 359 -13.23 24.84 12.50
CA SER A 359 -14.03 23.64 12.74
C SER A 359 -14.08 22.72 11.54
N ASP A 360 -13.98 21.41 11.79
CA ASP A 360 -14.03 20.38 10.76
C ASP A 360 -15.40 20.31 10.05
N LEU A 361 -16.46 20.85 10.69
CA LEU A 361 -17.78 21.06 10.08
C LEU A 361 -17.77 22.14 8.98
N CYS A 362 -16.82 23.08 8.98
CA CYS A 362 -16.72 24.14 7.98
C CYS A 362 -15.96 23.69 6.71
N ILE A 363 -15.09 22.68 6.84
CA ILE A 363 -14.26 22.16 5.76
C ILE A 363 -15.06 21.78 4.48
N PRO A 364 -16.21 21.10 4.54
CA PRO A 364 -16.95 20.70 3.33
C PRO A 364 -17.38 21.90 2.47
N PHE A 365 -17.85 23.00 3.10
CA PHE A 365 -18.27 24.19 2.35
C PHE A 365 -17.09 25.11 1.99
N TYR A 366 -16.00 25.16 2.76
CA TYR A 366 -14.75 25.78 2.29
C TYR A 366 -14.22 25.09 1.02
N ASN A 367 -14.38 23.77 0.90
CA ASN A 367 -14.11 23.05 -0.35
C ASN A 367 -15.15 23.31 -1.47
N VAL A 368 -16.29 23.97 -1.19
CA VAL A 368 -17.17 24.56 -2.22
C VAL A 368 -16.62 25.93 -2.64
N VAL A 369 -16.22 26.79 -1.69
CA VAL A 369 -15.61 28.10 -1.97
C VAL A 369 -14.37 27.94 -2.85
N MET A 370 -13.46 27.01 -2.52
CA MET A 370 -12.27 26.75 -3.34
C MET A 370 -12.62 26.29 -4.76
N ARG A 371 -13.71 25.54 -4.97
CA ARG A 371 -14.20 25.17 -6.31
C ARG A 371 -14.76 26.37 -7.09
N ARG A 372 -15.35 27.37 -6.41
CA ARG A 372 -15.74 28.64 -7.05
C ARG A 372 -14.50 29.43 -7.48
N VAL A 373 -13.51 29.55 -6.60
CA VAL A 373 -12.20 30.18 -6.91
C VAL A 373 -11.56 29.54 -8.14
N MET A 374 -11.52 28.21 -8.25
CA MET A 374 -10.98 27.54 -9.44
C MET A 374 -11.78 27.82 -10.72
N LYS A 375 -13.12 27.98 -10.63
CA LYS A 375 -13.96 28.38 -11.76
C LYS A 375 -13.69 29.82 -12.19
N ILE A 376 -13.44 30.73 -11.24
CA ILE A 376 -13.05 32.14 -11.50
C ILE A 376 -11.68 32.22 -12.20
N LEU A 377 -10.76 31.30 -11.89
CA LEU A 377 -9.50 31.12 -12.62
C LEU A 377 -9.66 30.37 -13.97
N GLU A 378 -10.90 30.20 -14.44
CA GLU A 378 -11.35 29.52 -15.66
C GLU A 378 -11.02 28.01 -15.77
N LEU A 379 -10.46 27.40 -14.72
CA LEU A 379 -10.06 26.00 -14.71
C LEU A 379 -11.29 25.07 -14.78
N LYS A 380 -11.20 24.04 -15.61
CA LYS A 380 -12.28 23.07 -15.82
C LYS A 380 -12.14 21.92 -14.81
N LEU A 381 -13.19 21.66 -14.04
CA LEU A 381 -13.29 20.51 -13.15
C LEU A 381 -13.43 19.21 -13.97
N VAL A 382 -12.48 18.28 -13.83
CA VAL A 382 -12.55 16.93 -14.41
C VAL A 382 -12.39 15.91 -13.29
N GLY A 383 -13.48 15.24 -12.93
CA GLY A 383 -13.55 14.38 -11.74
C GLY A 383 -13.50 15.22 -10.46
N TYR A 384 -12.37 15.20 -9.75
CA TYR A 384 -12.14 15.92 -8.49
C TYR A 384 -11.04 17.00 -8.58
N ASN A 385 -10.39 17.14 -9.74
CA ASN A 385 -9.26 18.04 -9.96
C ASN A 385 -9.62 19.11 -11.02
N HIS A 386 -8.94 20.26 -10.98
CA HIS A 386 -9.19 21.38 -11.89
C HIS A 386 -8.01 21.52 -12.87
N TYR A 387 -8.29 21.55 -14.17
CA TYR A 387 -7.27 21.59 -15.22
C TYR A 387 -7.45 22.83 -16.11
N ASP A 388 -6.36 23.26 -16.76
CA ASP A 388 -6.38 24.35 -17.73
C ASP A 388 -6.23 23.83 -19.17
N PRO A 389 -7.31 23.78 -19.97
CA PRO A 389 -7.22 23.37 -21.37
C PRO A 389 -6.44 24.36 -22.24
N ARG A 390 -6.31 25.62 -21.81
CA ARG A 390 -5.57 26.68 -22.55
C ARG A 390 -4.05 26.43 -22.52
N SER A 391 -3.54 25.90 -21.41
CA SER A 391 -2.13 25.50 -21.23
C SER A 391 -1.86 24.04 -21.65
N ALA A 392 -2.69 23.44 -22.52
CA ALA A 392 -2.55 22.04 -22.93
C ALA A 392 -1.31 21.78 -23.80
N VAL A 393 -0.47 20.82 -23.41
CA VAL A 393 0.66 20.37 -24.24
C VAL A 393 0.18 19.30 -25.23
N ILE A 394 0.36 19.54 -26.52
CA ILE A 394 -0.08 18.63 -27.59
C ILE A 394 1.08 17.74 -28.06
N LEU A 395 0.96 16.44 -27.82
CA LEU A 395 1.91 15.41 -28.29
C LEU A 395 1.41 14.82 -29.61
N ALA A 396 1.51 15.61 -30.68
CA ALA A 396 0.91 15.33 -31.99
C ALA A 396 1.22 13.92 -32.53
N LYS A 397 2.48 13.47 -32.41
CA LYS A 397 2.94 12.13 -32.84
C LYS A 397 2.13 10.96 -32.26
N HIS A 398 1.61 11.14 -31.03
CA HIS A 398 0.88 10.12 -30.27
C HIS A 398 -0.62 10.42 -30.18
N ARG A 399 -1.09 11.47 -30.88
CA ARG A 399 -2.45 12.01 -30.79
C ARG A 399 -2.91 12.34 -29.36
N LEU A 400 -1.99 12.67 -28.44
CA LEU A 400 -2.34 13.00 -27.05
C LEU A 400 -2.34 14.51 -26.78
N GLN A 401 -3.13 14.91 -25.78
CA GLN A 401 -2.98 16.16 -25.05
C GLN A 401 -2.70 15.88 -23.57
N VAL A 402 -1.84 16.71 -22.96
CA VAL A 402 -1.58 16.72 -21.53
C VAL A 402 -2.06 18.05 -20.97
N TRP A 403 -3.18 18.04 -20.25
CA TRP A 403 -3.71 19.24 -19.58
C TRP A 403 -3.06 19.38 -18.20
N PRO A 404 -2.35 20.48 -17.89
CA PRO A 404 -1.88 20.77 -16.55
C PRO A 404 -3.04 21.19 -15.64
N GLY A 405 -2.86 21.03 -14.33
CA GLY A 405 -3.92 21.30 -13.37
C GLY A 405 -3.54 21.01 -11.92
N TYR A 406 -4.52 21.16 -11.03
CA TYR A 406 -4.33 21.11 -9.59
C TYR A 406 -5.44 20.27 -8.94
N SER A 407 -5.03 19.29 -8.14
CA SER A 407 -5.86 18.73 -7.08
C SER A 407 -5.75 19.66 -5.87
N THR A 408 -6.87 20.17 -5.37
CA THR A 408 -6.86 21.09 -4.22
C THR A 408 -7.92 20.69 -3.20
N CYS A 409 -7.59 20.85 -1.93
CA CYS A 409 -8.49 20.53 -0.83
C CYS A 409 -8.16 21.39 0.38
N ILE A 410 -9.15 22.08 0.95
CA ILE A 410 -8.99 22.72 2.26
C ILE A 410 -9.13 21.63 3.32
N LYS A 411 -8.21 21.59 4.30
CA LYS A 411 -8.16 20.59 5.37
C LYS A 411 -7.69 21.22 6.68
N ARG A 412 -8.10 20.64 7.80
CA ARG A 412 -7.48 20.87 9.11
C ARG A 412 -6.39 19.83 9.35
N SER A 413 -5.33 20.25 10.01
CA SER A 413 -4.23 19.42 10.51
C SER A 413 -3.80 19.94 11.87
N ASP A 414 -2.77 19.33 12.46
CA ASP A 414 -2.17 19.74 13.75
C ASP A 414 -1.89 21.25 13.82
N GLY A 415 -1.30 21.83 12.76
CA GLY A 415 -0.97 23.25 12.71
C GLY A 415 -2.11 24.22 12.34
N GLY A 416 -3.38 23.80 12.39
CA GLY A 416 -4.54 24.62 12.02
C GLY A 416 -5.16 24.29 10.65
N LEU A 417 -5.59 25.31 9.90
CA LEU A 417 -6.28 25.17 8.61
C LEU A 417 -5.32 25.39 7.44
N TYR A 418 -5.34 24.52 6.42
CA TYR A 418 -4.45 24.57 5.26
C TYR A 418 -5.19 24.34 3.94
N LEU A 419 -4.74 25.03 2.90
CA LEU A 419 -4.99 24.64 1.51
C LEU A 419 -3.93 23.61 1.10
N PHE A 420 -4.38 22.37 0.87
CA PHE A 420 -3.57 21.36 0.19
C PHE A 420 -3.58 21.59 -1.33
N VAL A 421 -2.42 21.50 -1.99
CA VAL A 421 -2.28 21.58 -3.46
C VAL A 421 -1.37 20.44 -3.98
N ASP A 422 -1.81 19.70 -4.99
CA ASP A 422 -0.96 18.80 -5.78
C ASP A 422 -1.13 19.10 -7.27
N VAL A 423 -0.03 19.43 -7.95
CA VAL A 423 -0.03 19.57 -9.41
C VAL A 423 -0.30 18.20 -10.04
N SER A 424 -1.26 18.15 -10.96
CA SER A 424 -1.73 16.92 -11.58
C SER A 424 -1.93 17.12 -13.08
N HIS A 425 -1.58 16.11 -13.88
CA HIS A 425 -1.72 16.12 -15.33
C HIS A 425 -2.83 15.17 -15.78
N LYS A 426 -3.74 15.64 -16.64
CA LYS A 426 -4.76 14.79 -17.28
C LYS A 426 -4.32 14.49 -18.71
N VAL A 427 -4.10 13.20 -19.00
CA VAL A 427 -3.86 12.71 -20.36
C VAL A 427 -5.20 12.43 -21.04
N ILE A 428 -5.42 13.09 -22.17
CA ILE A 428 -6.61 13.02 -23.02
C ILE A 428 -6.15 12.63 -24.43
N ARG A 429 -6.90 11.77 -25.12
CA ARG A 429 -6.62 11.46 -26.54
C ARG A 429 -7.37 12.44 -27.44
N ASN A 430 -6.82 12.68 -28.63
CA ASN A 430 -7.51 13.39 -29.71
C ASN A 430 -8.41 12.48 -30.52
N ASP A 431 -8.19 11.16 -30.45
CA ASP A 431 -9.12 10.16 -30.97
C ASP A 431 -10.43 10.19 -30.18
N SER A 432 -11.53 10.42 -30.90
CA SER A 432 -12.87 10.06 -30.44
C SER A 432 -13.00 8.53 -30.35
N VAL A 433 -14.06 8.03 -29.72
CA VAL A 433 -14.34 6.59 -29.78
C VAL A 433 -14.70 6.18 -31.21
N LEU A 434 -15.34 7.05 -32.00
CA LEU A 434 -15.63 6.79 -33.40
C LEU A 434 -14.34 6.60 -34.23
N ASP A 435 -13.29 7.40 -33.99
CA ASP A 435 -11.98 7.22 -34.63
C ASP A 435 -11.36 5.84 -34.31
N VAL A 436 -11.51 5.39 -33.06
CA VAL A 436 -11.02 4.06 -32.62
C VAL A 436 -11.84 2.94 -33.26
N MET A 437 -13.17 3.07 -33.33
CA MET A 437 -14.04 2.10 -33.99
C MET A 437 -13.71 2.02 -35.49
N ASN A 438 -13.57 3.14 -36.18
CA ASN A 438 -13.15 3.19 -37.58
C ASN A 438 -11.79 2.53 -37.81
N ALA A 439 -10.82 2.72 -36.89
CA ALA A 439 -9.53 2.03 -36.96
C ALA A 439 -9.64 0.51 -36.74
N ILE A 440 -10.54 0.04 -35.86
CA ILE A 440 -10.81 -1.40 -35.66
C ILE A 440 -11.49 -2.00 -36.90
N TYR A 441 -12.49 -1.32 -37.46
CA TYR A 441 -13.20 -1.74 -38.68
C TYR A 441 -12.26 -1.92 -39.88
N GLN A 442 -11.24 -1.04 -40.01
CA GLN A 442 -10.19 -1.16 -41.02
C GLN A 442 -9.21 -2.33 -40.77
N GLN A 443 -9.05 -2.80 -39.53
CA GLN A 443 -8.15 -3.90 -39.16
C GLN A 443 -8.83 -5.27 -39.14
N SER A 444 -10.12 -5.33 -38.79
CA SER A 444 -10.85 -6.59 -38.56
C SER A 444 -12.35 -6.38 -38.79
N LYS A 445 -12.76 -6.36 -40.07
CA LYS A 445 -14.15 -6.12 -40.48
C LYS A 445 -15.12 -7.20 -40.02
N GLU A 446 -14.70 -8.47 -40.02
CA GLU A 446 -15.55 -9.63 -39.70
C GLU A 446 -15.84 -9.75 -38.20
N SER A 447 -14.86 -9.46 -37.34
CA SER A 447 -14.99 -9.47 -35.86
C SER A 447 -15.10 -8.07 -35.26
N PHE A 448 -15.58 -7.10 -36.05
CA PHE A 448 -15.58 -5.67 -35.71
C PHE A 448 -16.26 -5.36 -34.37
N GLN A 449 -17.44 -5.93 -34.13
CA GLN A 449 -18.21 -5.67 -32.89
C GLN A 449 -17.51 -6.26 -31.66
N ASP A 450 -16.99 -7.49 -31.76
CA ASP A 450 -16.29 -8.18 -30.67
C ASP A 450 -15.01 -7.46 -30.27
N GLU A 451 -14.18 -7.04 -31.24
CA GLU A 451 -12.95 -6.28 -30.94
C GLU A 451 -13.25 -4.87 -30.43
N CYS A 452 -14.37 -4.24 -30.84
CA CYS A 452 -14.84 -2.99 -30.24
C CYS A 452 -15.25 -3.17 -28.78
N VAL A 453 -16.09 -4.17 -28.46
CA VAL A 453 -16.48 -4.52 -27.09
C VAL A 453 -15.22 -4.75 -26.22
N LYS A 454 -14.27 -5.54 -26.73
CA LYS A 454 -13.03 -5.96 -26.05
C LYS A 454 -12.02 -4.84 -25.75
N GLU A 455 -11.90 -3.81 -26.60
CA GLU A 455 -11.01 -2.64 -26.37
C GLU A 455 -11.74 -1.48 -25.65
N LEU A 456 -13.06 -1.34 -25.82
CA LEU A 456 -13.83 -0.20 -25.32
C LEU A 456 -14.54 -0.45 -23.99
N GLU A 457 -15.06 -1.64 -23.70
CA GLU A 457 -15.74 -1.88 -22.42
C GLU A 457 -14.79 -1.72 -21.21
N GLY A 458 -15.32 -1.14 -20.13
CA GLY A 458 -14.54 -0.75 -18.97
C GLY A 458 -13.64 0.47 -19.17
N SER A 459 -13.38 0.93 -20.40
CA SER A 459 -12.62 2.16 -20.67
C SER A 459 -13.37 3.41 -20.17
N ILE A 460 -12.58 4.44 -19.81
CA ILE A 460 -13.11 5.73 -19.37
C ILE A 460 -12.95 6.75 -20.49
N VAL A 461 -14.07 7.30 -20.93
CA VAL A 461 -14.16 8.37 -21.95
C VAL A 461 -14.45 9.72 -21.30
N MET A 462 -14.19 10.81 -22.03
CA MET A 462 -14.51 12.18 -21.63
C MET A 462 -15.23 12.92 -22.75
N THR A 463 -16.39 13.48 -22.44
CA THR A 463 -17.19 14.27 -23.39
C THR A 463 -16.77 15.74 -23.33
N ARG A 464 -16.12 16.25 -24.38
CA ARG A 464 -15.47 17.58 -24.36
C ARG A 464 -16.46 18.74 -24.12
N TYR A 465 -17.71 18.60 -24.58
CA TYR A 465 -18.77 19.61 -24.49
C TYR A 465 -19.23 19.92 -23.05
N ASN A 466 -19.04 19.00 -22.09
CA ASN A 466 -19.40 19.21 -20.67
C ASN A 466 -18.29 18.80 -19.68
N ASN A 467 -17.14 18.31 -20.18
CA ASN A 467 -16.00 17.82 -19.42
C ASN A 467 -16.30 16.68 -18.42
N ARG A 468 -17.43 15.98 -18.59
CA ARG A 468 -17.78 14.79 -17.80
C ARG A 468 -17.00 13.58 -18.29
N THR A 469 -16.77 12.63 -17.37
CA THR A 469 -16.15 11.34 -17.67
C THR A 469 -17.10 10.21 -17.37
N TYR A 470 -17.24 9.27 -18.31
CA TYR A 470 -18.11 8.11 -18.21
C TYR A 470 -17.28 6.84 -18.35
N ARG A 471 -17.75 5.72 -17.77
CA ARG A 471 -17.22 4.39 -18.07
C ARG A 471 -18.09 3.79 -19.16
N ILE A 472 -17.51 3.20 -20.19
CA ILE A 472 -18.26 2.37 -21.13
C ILE A 472 -18.60 1.08 -20.40
N ASP A 473 -19.88 0.84 -20.21
CA ASP A 473 -20.47 -0.36 -19.59
C ASP A 473 -21.16 -1.27 -20.63
N GLY A 474 -21.09 -0.89 -21.92
CA GLY A 474 -21.59 -1.63 -23.08
C GLY A 474 -21.61 -0.74 -24.34
N ILE A 475 -21.94 -1.32 -25.48
CA ILE A 475 -22.24 -0.59 -26.73
C ILE A 475 -23.62 -1.05 -27.22
N ASP A 476 -24.51 -0.09 -27.46
CA ASP A 476 -25.83 -0.31 -28.05
C ASP A 476 -25.74 -0.15 -29.57
N TRP A 477 -25.69 -1.28 -30.26
CA TRP A 477 -25.66 -1.36 -31.73
C TRP A 477 -27.05 -1.24 -32.38
N THR A 478 -28.12 -1.18 -31.58
CA THR A 478 -29.51 -1.06 -32.06
C THR A 478 -29.99 0.39 -32.16
N LYS A 479 -29.21 1.34 -31.62
CA LYS A 479 -29.54 2.77 -31.59
C LYS A 479 -28.49 3.62 -32.28
N SER A 480 -28.96 4.74 -32.80
CA SER A 480 -28.24 5.74 -33.58
C SER A 480 -28.49 7.17 -33.04
N PRO A 481 -27.76 8.18 -33.52
CA PRO A 481 -28.11 9.59 -33.30
C PRO A 481 -29.52 10.00 -33.74
N LYS A 482 -30.13 9.27 -34.68
CA LYS A 482 -31.48 9.53 -35.23
C LYS A 482 -32.58 9.16 -34.23
N ASP A 483 -32.30 8.24 -33.30
CA ASP A 483 -33.26 7.74 -32.33
C ASP A 483 -33.68 8.78 -31.29
N THR A 484 -34.89 8.57 -30.75
CA THR A 484 -35.46 9.41 -29.71
C THR A 484 -35.18 8.89 -28.30
N PHE A 485 -35.14 9.80 -27.35
CA PHE A 485 -35.14 9.51 -25.92
C PHE A 485 -35.96 10.56 -25.15
N THR A 486 -36.43 10.19 -23.98
CA THR A 486 -37.28 11.04 -23.14
C THR A 486 -36.43 11.88 -22.18
N LEU A 487 -36.70 13.19 -22.15
CA LEU A 487 -36.09 14.16 -21.24
C LEU A 487 -36.74 14.12 -19.84
N LEU A 488 -36.10 14.80 -18.87
CA LEU A 488 -36.53 14.82 -17.47
C LEU A 488 -37.88 15.54 -17.22
N ASP A 489 -38.36 16.27 -18.22
CA ASP A 489 -39.67 16.94 -18.28
C ASP A 489 -40.75 16.08 -18.97
N GLY A 490 -40.39 14.89 -19.47
CA GLY A 490 -41.29 13.99 -20.19
C GLY A 490 -41.34 14.23 -21.71
N THR A 491 -40.64 15.23 -22.25
CA THR A 491 -40.61 15.48 -23.71
C THR A 491 -39.73 14.48 -24.45
N GLN A 492 -40.14 14.06 -25.64
CA GLN A 492 -39.31 13.23 -26.53
C GLN A 492 -38.40 14.12 -27.39
N THR A 493 -37.14 13.72 -27.57
CA THR A 493 -36.21 14.43 -28.47
C THR A 493 -35.22 13.46 -29.13
N THR A 494 -34.71 13.79 -30.32
CA THR A 494 -33.61 13.01 -30.93
C THR A 494 -32.27 13.37 -30.30
N PHE A 495 -31.25 12.51 -30.40
CA PHE A 495 -29.91 12.92 -29.98
C PHE A 495 -29.37 14.09 -30.83
N ILE A 496 -29.69 14.15 -32.12
CA ILE A 496 -29.34 15.26 -33.01
C ILE A 496 -29.94 16.59 -32.51
N ASP A 497 -31.23 16.63 -32.23
CA ASP A 497 -31.91 17.80 -31.65
C ASP A 497 -31.29 18.20 -30.32
N TYR A 498 -31.04 17.22 -29.43
CA TYR A 498 -30.50 17.47 -28.10
C TYR A 498 -29.10 18.09 -28.14
N TYR A 499 -28.18 17.56 -28.96
CA TYR A 499 -26.81 18.08 -29.06
C TYR A 499 -26.74 19.41 -29.81
N SER A 500 -27.59 19.61 -30.82
CA SER A 500 -27.75 20.89 -31.50
C SER A 500 -28.28 21.97 -30.55
N LYS A 501 -29.45 21.75 -29.92
CA LYS A 501 -30.14 22.76 -29.08
C LYS A 501 -29.41 23.07 -27.78
N ASN A 502 -28.85 22.08 -27.09
CA ASN A 502 -28.27 22.28 -25.76
C ASN A 502 -26.75 22.56 -25.75
N TYR A 503 -26.04 22.29 -26.85
CA TYR A 503 -24.58 22.48 -26.91
C TYR A 503 -24.09 23.15 -28.21
N GLY A 504 -24.94 23.40 -29.21
CA GLY A 504 -24.55 23.97 -30.50
C GLY A 504 -23.76 23.01 -31.39
N ILE A 505 -23.96 21.70 -31.23
CA ILE A 505 -23.13 20.66 -31.89
C ILE A 505 -23.91 19.95 -32.99
N THR A 506 -23.44 20.12 -34.23
CA THR A 506 -23.84 19.28 -35.37
C THR A 506 -23.09 17.95 -35.31
N ILE A 507 -23.82 16.85 -35.27
CA ILE A 507 -23.31 15.47 -35.37
C ILE A 507 -23.04 15.18 -36.85
N LYS A 508 -21.94 14.50 -37.18
CA LYS A 508 -21.56 14.19 -38.56
C LYS A 508 -21.96 12.79 -38.97
N GLU A 509 -21.66 11.81 -38.12
CA GLU A 509 -21.92 10.41 -38.42
C GLU A 509 -23.29 10.02 -37.87
N LEU A 510 -24.27 9.82 -38.75
CA LEU A 510 -25.67 9.64 -38.34
C LEU A 510 -26.05 8.17 -38.07
N ASP A 511 -25.16 7.23 -38.45
CA ASP A 511 -25.36 5.79 -38.31
C ASP A 511 -24.33 5.15 -37.34
N GLN A 512 -23.65 5.96 -36.51
CA GLN A 512 -22.82 5.47 -35.41
C GLN A 512 -23.69 4.82 -34.30
N PRO A 513 -23.22 3.73 -33.66
CA PRO A 513 -23.90 3.15 -32.49
C PRO A 513 -23.78 4.06 -31.25
N LEU A 514 -24.50 3.74 -30.18
CA LEU A 514 -24.42 4.52 -28.92
C LEU A 514 -23.62 3.80 -27.83
N LEU A 515 -22.80 4.54 -27.08
CA LEU A 515 -22.07 3.99 -25.94
C LEU A 515 -22.96 4.00 -24.69
N VAL A 516 -22.96 2.88 -23.97
CA VAL A 516 -23.75 2.68 -22.76
C VAL A 516 -22.92 3.02 -21.53
N HIS A 517 -23.45 3.84 -20.63
CA HIS A 517 -22.96 3.99 -19.27
C HIS A 517 -24.07 3.68 -18.25
N HIS A 518 -23.75 2.87 -17.25
CA HIS A 518 -24.60 2.59 -16.09
C HIS A 518 -24.07 3.35 -14.87
N PRO A 519 -24.75 4.43 -14.44
CA PRO A 519 -24.37 5.15 -13.23
C PRO A 519 -24.39 4.22 -12.02
N LYS A 520 -23.27 4.12 -11.30
CA LYS A 520 -23.25 3.40 -10.02
C LYS A 520 -24.31 4.01 -9.09
N GLU A 521 -25.17 3.16 -8.55
CA GLU A 521 -26.16 3.56 -7.55
C GLU A 521 -25.49 4.35 -6.43
N ARG A 522 -25.93 5.60 -6.27
CA ARG A 522 -25.58 6.46 -5.15
C ARG A 522 -26.83 6.66 -4.33
N SER A 523 -26.82 6.12 -3.12
CA SER A 523 -27.74 6.48 -2.04
C SER A 523 -27.53 7.95 -1.65
N LYS A 524 -28.08 8.87 -2.45
CA LYS A 524 -28.33 10.23 -1.98
C LYS A 524 -29.25 10.12 -0.76
N PRO A 525 -28.98 10.84 0.35
CA PRO A 525 -29.96 10.96 1.43
C PRO A 525 -31.19 11.70 0.90
N ARG A 526 -32.25 10.96 0.57
CA ARG A 526 -33.56 11.39 0.06
C ARG A 526 -33.51 12.34 -1.16
N GLY A 527 -33.66 11.79 -2.39
CA GLY A 527 -33.97 12.61 -3.57
C GLY A 527 -33.60 11.99 -4.93
N LYS A 528 -34.52 11.16 -5.46
CA LYS A 528 -34.48 10.42 -6.75
C LYS A 528 -33.17 9.66 -7.05
N LEU A 529 -33.26 8.33 -7.18
CA LEU A 529 -32.23 7.55 -7.85
C LEU A 529 -32.07 8.05 -9.30
N ILE A 530 -30.85 7.96 -9.84
CA ILE A 530 -30.64 7.99 -11.29
C ILE A 530 -30.65 6.54 -11.77
N THR A 531 -31.83 5.92 -11.68
CA THR A 531 -32.12 4.64 -12.34
C THR A 531 -32.35 4.91 -13.82
N GLY A 532 -31.26 4.90 -14.58
CA GLY A 532 -31.30 5.15 -16.01
C GLY A 532 -29.97 4.84 -16.68
N GLN A 533 -30.04 4.09 -17.77
CA GLN A 533 -28.98 3.92 -18.75
C GLN A 533 -28.66 5.30 -19.34
N ILE A 534 -27.39 5.71 -19.35
CA ILE A 534 -26.95 6.95 -20.02
C ILE A 534 -26.32 6.56 -21.35
N LEU A 535 -26.91 7.04 -22.45
CA LEU A 535 -26.41 6.86 -23.81
C LEU A 535 -25.59 8.08 -24.23
N ILE A 536 -24.38 7.86 -24.76
CA ILE A 536 -23.48 8.92 -25.26
C ILE A 536 -22.86 8.53 -26.60
N LEU A 537 -22.62 9.51 -27.47
CA LEU A 537 -22.19 9.24 -28.85
C LEU A 537 -20.66 9.01 -28.94
N PRO A 538 -20.20 8.02 -29.73
CA PRO A 538 -18.79 7.79 -30.02
C PRO A 538 -18.03 9.02 -30.55
N GLU A 539 -18.62 9.81 -31.45
CA GLU A 539 -18.03 11.01 -32.06
C GLU A 539 -17.72 12.10 -31.01
N LEU A 540 -18.60 12.26 -30.02
CA LEU A 540 -18.49 13.31 -29.00
C LEU A 540 -17.75 12.84 -27.73
N SER A 541 -17.38 11.56 -27.68
CA SER A 541 -16.71 10.90 -26.55
C SER A 541 -15.25 10.65 -26.89
N PHE A 542 -14.32 11.23 -26.12
CA PHE A 542 -12.89 11.09 -26.38
C PHE A 542 -12.24 10.12 -25.40
N MET A 543 -11.37 9.25 -25.90
CA MET A 543 -10.67 8.28 -25.06
C MET A 543 -9.76 8.99 -24.05
N THR A 544 -9.64 8.45 -22.84
CA THR A 544 -8.77 9.02 -21.79
C THR A 544 -7.62 8.08 -21.39
N GLY A 545 -6.60 8.67 -20.78
CA GLY A 545 -5.44 7.92 -20.30
C GLY A 545 -4.60 7.30 -21.42
N ILE A 546 -3.56 6.58 -20.99
CA ILE A 546 -2.49 6.08 -21.84
C ILE A 546 -2.95 4.78 -22.54
N PRO A 547 -2.88 4.69 -23.89
CA PRO A 547 -3.17 3.44 -24.63
C PRO A 547 -2.29 2.28 -24.19
N GLU A 548 -2.81 1.05 -24.16
CA GLU A 548 -2.01 -0.12 -23.77
C GLU A 548 -0.89 -0.42 -24.78
N LYS A 549 -1.15 -0.23 -26.09
CA LYS A 549 -0.13 -0.25 -27.15
C LYS A 549 1.02 0.73 -26.86
N MET A 550 0.70 1.94 -26.36
CA MET A 550 1.68 2.96 -25.99
C MET A 550 2.45 2.60 -24.71
N ARG A 551 1.81 2.00 -23.69
CA ARG A 551 2.49 1.59 -22.43
C ARG A 551 3.65 0.62 -22.68
N LYS A 552 3.57 -0.16 -23.76
CA LYS A 552 4.60 -1.11 -24.21
C LYS A 552 5.72 -0.45 -25.01
N ASP A 553 5.50 0.73 -25.61
CA ASP A 553 6.57 1.52 -26.23
C ASP A 553 7.29 2.42 -25.22
N ILE A 554 8.52 2.02 -24.90
CA ILE A 554 9.44 2.74 -24.02
C ILE A 554 9.73 4.16 -24.54
N ARG A 555 9.73 4.40 -25.86
CA ARG A 555 10.03 5.72 -26.46
C ARG A 555 8.87 6.68 -26.26
N ALA A 556 7.67 6.31 -26.71
CA ALA A 556 6.45 7.09 -26.49
C ALA A 556 6.19 7.36 -24.99
N MET A 557 6.38 6.34 -24.14
CA MET A 557 6.26 6.49 -22.69
C MET A 557 7.28 7.47 -22.11
N LYS A 558 8.53 7.49 -22.61
CA LYS A 558 9.54 8.46 -22.16
C LYS A 558 9.14 9.90 -22.53
N GLU A 559 8.71 10.14 -23.76
CA GLU A 559 8.25 11.46 -24.26
C GLU A 559 7.04 11.97 -23.46
N LEU A 560 6.06 11.10 -23.17
CA LEU A 560 4.93 11.44 -22.30
C LEU A 560 5.36 11.68 -20.84
N THR A 561 6.26 10.85 -20.31
CA THR A 561 6.73 10.93 -18.92
C THR A 561 7.49 12.22 -18.64
N MET A 562 8.25 12.74 -19.61
CA MET A 562 8.92 14.05 -19.51
C MET A 562 7.96 15.21 -19.20
N HIS A 563 6.70 15.12 -19.63
CA HIS A 563 5.67 16.14 -19.42
C HIS A 563 4.84 15.90 -18.14
N ILE A 564 4.80 14.67 -17.62
CA ILE A 564 3.99 14.31 -16.43
C ILE A 564 4.82 14.31 -15.15
N ASN A 565 6.06 13.82 -15.19
CA ASN A 565 6.94 13.66 -14.03
C ASN A 565 7.80 14.91 -13.79
N MET A 566 7.18 15.90 -13.13
CA MET A 566 7.86 17.12 -12.68
C MET A 566 8.99 16.83 -11.68
N SER A 567 10.03 17.66 -11.70
CA SER A 567 10.95 17.80 -10.56
C SER A 567 10.24 18.43 -9.35
N GLY A 568 10.85 18.33 -8.16
CA GLY A 568 10.39 19.06 -6.98
C GLY A 568 10.29 20.58 -7.22
N GLU A 569 11.27 21.16 -7.91
CA GLU A 569 11.30 22.56 -8.30
C GLU A 569 10.10 22.96 -9.17
N GLN A 570 9.89 22.29 -10.31
CA GLN A 570 8.83 22.61 -11.27
C GLN A 570 7.44 22.50 -10.62
N HIS A 571 7.26 21.53 -9.72
CA HIS A 571 6.03 21.35 -8.96
C HIS A 571 5.83 22.50 -7.96
N LEU A 572 6.86 22.89 -7.20
CA LEU A 572 6.80 24.05 -6.30
C LEU A 572 6.58 25.37 -7.05
N GLN A 573 7.21 25.58 -8.21
CA GLN A 573 6.98 26.73 -9.09
C GLN A 573 5.52 26.79 -9.55
N SER A 574 4.93 25.64 -9.89
CA SER A 574 3.52 25.56 -10.30
C SER A 574 2.54 25.77 -9.14
N VAL A 575 2.88 25.33 -7.93
CA VAL A 575 2.14 25.69 -6.70
C VAL A 575 2.21 27.21 -6.46
N LYS A 576 3.41 27.83 -6.57
CA LYS A 576 3.58 29.29 -6.48
C LYS A 576 2.77 30.03 -7.56
N LYS A 577 2.75 29.54 -8.80
CA LYS A 577 1.95 30.11 -9.90
C LYS A 577 0.44 30.09 -9.59
N LEU A 578 -0.07 29.01 -9.00
CA LEU A 578 -1.47 28.96 -8.55
C LEU A 578 -1.77 30.03 -7.49
N LEU A 579 -0.90 30.17 -6.47
CA LEU A 579 -1.06 31.20 -5.43
C LEU A 579 -1.00 32.61 -5.99
N GLN A 580 -0.09 32.87 -6.93
CA GLN A 580 0.00 34.14 -7.66
C GLN A 580 -1.28 34.43 -8.46
N ASN A 581 -1.82 33.44 -9.18
CA ASN A 581 -3.07 33.57 -9.94
C ASN A 581 -4.30 33.83 -9.03
N ILE A 582 -4.34 33.27 -7.83
CA ILE A 582 -5.39 33.57 -6.83
C ILE A 582 -5.23 35.02 -6.36
N ASN A 583 -4.00 35.42 -5.98
CA ASN A 583 -3.73 36.73 -5.40
C ASN A 583 -3.79 37.90 -6.39
N SER A 584 -3.66 37.65 -7.69
CA SER A 584 -3.87 38.67 -8.74
C SER A 584 -5.34 38.85 -9.15
N ASN A 585 -6.23 37.92 -8.79
CA ASN A 585 -7.64 37.96 -9.17
C ASN A 585 -8.53 38.49 -8.03
N GLN A 586 -9.04 39.71 -8.19
CA GLN A 586 -9.89 40.37 -7.18
C GLN A 586 -11.25 39.68 -6.95
N GLU A 587 -11.78 38.88 -7.87
CA GLU A 587 -13.00 38.10 -7.64
C GLU A 587 -12.71 36.84 -6.81
N ALA A 588 -11.60 36.15 -7.10
CA ALA A 588 -11.13 35.02 -6.30
C ALA A 588 -10.83 35.44 -4.84
N LEU A 589 -10.16 36.57 -4.65
CA LEU A 589 -9.92 37.15 -3.32
C LEU A 589 -11.23 37.52 -2.60
N ARG A 590 -12.21 38.10 -3.32
CA ARG A 590 -13.52 38.44 -2.72
C ARG A 590 -14.30 37.20 -2.28
N GLU A 591 -14.34 36.11 -3.05
CA GLU A 591 -15.01 34.87 -2.62
C GLU A 591 -14.35 34.22 -1.39
N LEU A 592 -13.04 34.39 -1.20
CA LEU A 592 -12.32 33.92 -0.01
C LEU A 592 -12.57 34.84 1.21
N ALA A 593 -12.39 36.16 1.02
CA ALA A 593 -12.58 37.17 2.08
C ALA A 593 -14.02 37.21 2.61
N ARG A 594 -15.02 36.93 1.76
CA ARG A 594 -16.43 36.73 2.15
C ARG A 594 -16.63 35.70 3.26
N TRP A 595 -15.76 34.69 3.35
CA TRP A 595 -15.74 33.66 4.39
C TRP A 595 -14.63 33.86 5.42
N GLY A 596 -14.00 35.04 5.42
CA GLY A 596 -12.85 35.36 6.27
C GLY A 596 -11.57 34.59 5.95
N LEU A 597 -11.46 33.95 4.78
CA LEU A 597 -10.34 33.09 4.45
C LEU A 597 -9.19 33.89 3.81
N VAL A 598 -8.01 33.84 4.42
CA VAL A 598 -6.78 34.45 3.89
C VAL A 598 -5.73 33.36 3.68
N ILE A 599 -5.44 33.05 2.41
CA ILE A 599 -4.40 32.09 2.02
C ILE A 599 -3.03 32.78 2.17
N SER A 600 -2.09 32.15 2.87
CA SER A 600 -0.74 32.69 3.03
C SER A 600 0.09 32.56 1.75
N SER A 601 1.00 33.50 1.52
CA SER A 601 2.08 33.37 0.53
C SER A 601 3.21 32.44 0.98
N ASN A 602 3.26 32.10 2.28
CA ASN A 602 4.32 31.32 2.88
C ASN A 602 4.03 29.81 2.82
N THR A 603 4.91 29.03 2.18
CA THR A 603 4.82 27.55 2.12
C THR A 603 5.83 26.84 3.03
N LEU A 604 6.54 27.59 3.88
CA LEU A 604 7.64 27.10 4.71
C LEU A 604 7.14 26.40 5.97
N THR A 605 7.89 25.40 6.42
CA THR A 605 7.66 24.65 7.65
C THR A 605 8.99 24.20 8.22
N VAL A 606 9.15 24.28 9.55
CA VAL A 606 10.34 23.74 10.23
C VAL A 606 10.21 22.22 10.30
N SER A 607 11.26 21.52 9.88
CA SER A 607 11.43 20.06 9.98
C SER A 607 12.69 19.75 10.79
N ARG A 608 13.00 18.46 11.02
CA ARG A 608 14.27 18.01 11.61
C ARG A 608 14.99 17.07 10.65
N ILE A 609 16.32 17.12 10.59
CA ILE A 609 17.15 16.04 10.01
C ILE A 609 17.56 15.12 11.16
N LEU A 610 17.18 13.84 11.10
CA LEU A 610 17.68 12.83 12.04
C LEU A 610 19.19 12.60 11.85
N PRO A 611 19.96 12.32 12.93
CA PRO A 611 21.38 12.02 12.81
C PRO A 611 21.61 10.77 11.95
N THR A 612 22.71 10.75 11.20
CA THR A 612 23.18 9.57 10.45
C THR A 612 23.46 8.41 11.39
N GLU A 613 23.16 7.20 10.95
CA GLU A 613 23.39 5.98 11.74
C GLU A 613 24.71 5.30 11.32
N THR A 614 25.37 4.65 12.28
CA THR A 614 26.58 3.84 12.04
C THR A 614 26.16 2.44 11.60
N VAL A 615 26.72 1.99 10.47
CA VAL A 615 26.57 0.64 9.93
C VAL A 615 27.71 -0.23 10.45
N TYR A 616 27.36 -1.42 10.91
CA TYR A 616 28.28 -2.40 11.46
C TYR A 616 28.38 -3.62 10.54
N LEU A 617 29.61 -4.08 10.32
CA LEU A 617 30.01 -5.31 9.65
C LEU A 617 30.68 -6.24 10.67
N GLN A 618 31.33 -7.32 10.24
CA GLN A 618 31.91 -8.29 11.19
C GLN A 618 33.03 -7.69 12.05
N THR A 619 33.95 -6.95 11.42
CA THR A 619 35.12 -6.32 12.06
C THR A 619 35.21 -4.82 11.82
N ALA A 620 34.52 -4.31 10.80
CA ALA A 620 34.51 -2.90 10.42
C ALA A 620 33.20 -2.21 10.85
N SER A 621 33.25 -0.89 11.02
CA SER A 621 32.05 -0.05 11.10
C SER A 621 32.32 1.30 10.43
N PHE A 622 31.25 1.94 9.93
CA PHE A 622 31.34 3.24 9.26
C PHE A 622 30.06 4.05 9.48
N THR A 623 30.18 5.37 9.56
CA THR A 623 29.03 6.28 9.55
C THR A 623 28.42 6.30 8.14
N SER A 624 27.10 6.20 8.02
CA SER A 624 26.43 6.23 6.73
C SER A 624 26.78 7.51 5.94
N PRO A 625 27.15 7.43 4.64
CA PRO A 625 27.53 8.60 3.83
C PRO A 625 26.33 9.53 3.56
N PRO A 626 26.52 10.79 3.13
CA PRO A 626 25.44 11.78 3.01
C PRO A 626 24.29 11.42 2.06
N ASP A 627 24.52 10.57 1.05
CA ASP A 627 23.46 10.05 0.16
C ASP A 627 22.78 8.78 0.70
N LEU A 628 23.28 8.25 1.82
CA LEU A 628 22.95 6.98 2.46
C LEU A 628 23.03 5.77 1.51
N ILE A 629 24.12 5.67 0.72
CA ILE A 629 24.43 4.52 -0.14
C ILE A 629 25.85 4.02 0.12
N TRP A 630 25.99 2.81 0.67
CA TRP A 630 27.25 2.20 1.11
C TRP A 630 27.63 0.97 0.24
N SER A 631 27.57 1.15 -1.08
CA SER A 631 27.78 0.06 -2.06
C SER A 631 29.23 -0.40 -2.22
N ARG A 632 30.22 0.33 -1.67
CA ARG A 632 31.65 0.00 -1.80
C ARG A 632 32.17 -0.73 -0.56
N GLU A 633 31.61 -0.36 0.58
CA GLU A 633 31.98 -0.76 1.92
C GLU A 633 31.62 -2.25 2.12
N VAL A 634 30.36 -2.62 1.84
CA VAL A 634 29.86 -4.01 1.97
C VAL A 634 30.41 -5.00 0.93
N VAL A 635 31.30 -4.56 0.04
CA VAL A 635 32.01 -5.42 -0.94
C VAL A 635 33.53 -5.34 -0.80
N ARG A 636 34.02 -4.62 0.21
CA ARG A 636 35.43 -4.49 0.61
C ARG A 636 35.67 -5.13 1.98
N ASP A 637 34.73 -4.96 2.90
CA ASP A 637 34.81 -5.42 4.28
C ASP A 637 33.83 -6.59 4.52
N ILE A 638 34.17 -7.49 5.45
CA ILE A 638 33.50 -8.79 5.62
C ILE A 638 32.11 -8.63 6.28
N SER A 639 31.09 -9.25 5.68
CA SER A 639 29.72 -9.30 6.21
C SER A 639 29.64 -10.01 7.57
N ILE A 640 28.71 -9.61 8.44
CA ILE A 640 28.57 -10.10 9.83
C ILE A 640 28.63 -11.64 9.92
N SER A 641 27.97 -12.34 9.00
CA SER A 641 28.04 -13.79 8.85
C SER A 641 27.99 -14.20 7.37
N CYS A 642 29.02 -14.89 6.89
CA CYS A 642 29.11 -15.41 5.51
C CYS A 642 28.90 -16.92 5.51
N MET A 643 27.89 -17.41 4.77
CA MET A 643 27.63 -18.84 4.63
C MET A 643 28.61 -19.49 3.64
N SER A 644 29.27 -20.57 4.06
CA SER A 644 30.13 -21.40 3.21
C SER A 644 29.27 -22.19 2.21
N LEU A 645 29.55 -22.04 0.91
CA LEU A 645 28.75 -22.63 -0.17
C LEU A 645 29.57 -23.68 -0.93
N LYS A 646 29.33 -24.95 -0.58
CA LYS A 646 30.10 -26.13 -1.00
C LYS A 646 29.42 -26.93 -2.11
N CYS A 647 28.16 -27.32 -1.91
CA CYS A 647 27.37 -28.03 -2.92
C CYS A 647 26.30 -27.11 -3.52
N TRP A 648 26.49 -26.72 -4.78
CA TRP A 648 25.57 -25.87 -5.53
C TRP A 648 25.66 -26.09 -7.04
N CYS A 649 24.55 -25.85 -7.72
CA CYS A 649 24.44 -26.04 -9.17
C CYS A 649 24.21 -24.73 -9.93
N LEU A 650 24.77 -24.65 -11.13
CA LEU A 650 24.46 -23.63 -12.14
C LEU A 650 23.86 -24.28 -13.39
N PHE A 651 22.58 -24.02 -13.62
CA PHE A 651 21.82 -24.45 -14.80
C PHE A 651 21.78 -23.35 -15.86
N PHE A 652 22.10 -23.67 -17.11
CA PHE A 652 22.14 -22.71 -18.22
C PHE A 652 21.86 -23.39 -19.56
N PRO A 653 21.24 -22.70 -20.55
CA PRO A 653 21.08 -23.24 -21.90
C PRO A 653 22.42 -23.21 -22.65
N ARG A 654 22.65 -24.15 -23.57
CA ARG A 654 23.89 -24.28 -24.37
C ARG A 654 24.41 -22.97 -24.99
N ARG A 655 23.53 -22.08 -25.42
CA ARG A 655 23.88 -20.73 -25.94
C ARG A 655 24.39 -19.73 -24.88
N CYS A 656 24.64 -20.16 -23.65
CA CYS A 656 25.11 -19.34 -22.54
C CYS A 656 26.30 -19.96 -21.80
N VAL A 657 27.00 -20.95 -22.37
CA VAL A 657 28.22 -21.56 -21.79
C VAL A 657 29.24 -20.48 -21.40
N GLU A 658 29.64 -19.62 -22.35
CA GLU A 658 30.62 -18.54 -22.10
C GLU A 658 30.19 -17.60 -20.96
N LEU A 659 28.90 -17.24 -20.90
CA LEU A 659 28.35 -16.39 -19.85
C LEU A 659 28.27 -17.10 -18.49
N ALA A 660 28.13 -18.44 -18.47
CA ALA A 660 28.20 -19.23 -17.25
C ALA A 660 29.63 -19.29 -16.72
N ASP A 661 30.62 -19.56 -17.59
CA ASP A 661 32.03 -19.59 -17.20
C ASP A 661 32.57 -18.21 -16.80
N GLU A 662 32.19 -17.12 -17.48
CA GLU A 662 32.56 -15.75 -17.08
C GLU A 662 31.93 -15.37 -15.73
N LEU A 663 30.66 -15.76 -15.51
CA LEU A 663 29.95 -15.55 -14.24
C LEU A 663 30.61 -16.33 -13.09
N VAL A 664 30.89 -17.62 -13.27
CA VAL A 664 31.53 -18.45 -12.23
C VAL A 664 32.94 -17.97 -11.95
N THR A 665 33.73 -17.70 -12.99
CA THR A 665 35.06 -17.09 -12.85
C THR A 665 35.02 -15.78 -12.08
N THR A 666 33.99 -14.95 -12.31
CA THR A 666 33.81 -13.69 -11.57
C THR A 666 33.33 -13.93 -10.14
N LEU A 667 32.44 -14.89 -9.89
CA LEU A 667 31.96 -15.25 -8.54
C LEU A 667 33.13 -15.68 -7.65
N MET A 668 33.94 -16.63 -8.10
CA MET A 668 35.13 -17.10 -7.36
C MET A 668 36.11 -15.95 -7.07
N LYS A 669 36.32 -15.04 -8.04
CA LYS A 669 37.21 -13.87 -7.90
C LYS A 669 36.71 -12.79 -6.92
N VAL A 670 35.39 -12.65 -6.72
CA VAL A 670 34.84 -11.67 -5.75
C VAL A 670 34.49 -12.27 -4.39
N ALA A 671 34.39 -13.60 -4.29
CA ALA A 671 34.05 -14.31 -3.06
C ALA A 671 35.06 -14.07 -1.93
N GLY A 672 36.35 -14.35 -2.18
CA GLY A 672 37.41 -14.22 -1.18
C GLY A 672 37.48 -12.84 -0.50
N PRO A 673 37.57 -11.72 -1.25
CA PRO A 673 37.57 -10.37 -0.68
C PRO A 673 36.31 -9.98 0.12
N MET A 674 35.21 -10.70 -0.08
CA MET A 674 33.94 -10.49 0.65
C MET A 674 33.75 -11.48 1.81
N GLY A 675 34.76 -12.31 2.12
CA GLY A 675 34.72 -13.33 3.16
C GLY A 675 33.92 -14.60 2.81
N PHE A 676 33.63 -14.84 1.53
CA PHE A 676 32.89 -16.02 1.08
C PHE A 676 33.83 -17.18 0.75
N GLN A 677 33.60 -18.30 1.44
CA GLN A 677 34.05 -19.61 0.99
C GLN A 677 33.04 -20.12 -0.05
N LEU A 678 33.52 -20.32 -1.27
CA LEU A 678 32.73 -20.73 -2.42
C LEU A 678 33.50 -21.81 -3.18
N ASP A 679 32.98 -23.04 -3.18
CA ASP A 679 33.53 -24.13 -3.98
C ASP A 679 33.01 -24.02 -5.43
N ARG A 680 33.66 -24.72 -6.38
CA ARG A 680 33.28 -24.66 -7.80
C ARG A 680 31.91 -25.34 -8.02
N PRO A 681 30.96 -24.71 -8.73
CA PRO A 681 29.62 -25.28 -8.92
C PRO A 681 29.64 -26.51 -9.83
N ILE A 682 28.64 -27.37 -9.62
CA ILE A 682 28.22 -28.37 -10.60
C ILE A 682 27.56 -27.62 -11.77
N LEU A 683 28.17 -27.67 -12.95
CA LEU A 683 27.67 -27.05 -14.17
C LEU A 683 26.70 -28.00 -14.89
N VAL A 684 25.48 -27.53 -15.17
CA VAL A 684 24.45 -28.32 -15.87
C VAL A 684 24.00 -27.61 -17.14
N GLU A 685 24.52 -28.05 -18.28
CA GLU A 685 24.09 -27.57 -19.60
C GLU A 685 22.70 -28.14 -19.95
N LEU A 686 21.78 -27.26 -20.32
CA LEU A 686 20.41 -27.60 -20.70
C LEU A 686 20.29 -27.74 -22.22
N ARG A 687 19.88 -28.93 -22.66
CA ARG A 687 19.61 -29.30 -24.07
C ARG A 687 18.64 -28.34 -24.79
N SER A 688 17.66 -27.80 -24.06
CA SER A 688 16.75 -26.74 -24.53
C SER A 688 16.39 -25.77 -23.40
N ASP A 689 15.85 -24.61 -23.76
CA ASP A 689 15.40 -23.59 -22.81
C ASP A 689 13.92 -23.74 -22.39
N SER A 690 13.28 -24.89 -22.67
CA SER A 690 11.88 -25.13 -22.31
C SER A 690 11.68 -25.26 -20.80
N THR A 691 10.52 -24.84 -20.29
CA THR A 691 10.20 -24.86 -18.85
C THR A 691 10.33 -26.25 -18.25
N GLU A 692 9.85 -27.25 -18.99
CA GLU A 692 9.95 -28.65 -18.61
C GLU A 692 11.41 -29.11 -18.49
N ASN A 693 12.29 -28.69 -19.40
CA ASN A 693 13.69 -29.10 -19.38
C ASN A 693 14.46 -28.52 -18.16
N TYR A 694 14.20 -27.25 -17.78
CA TYR A 694 14.71 -26.70 -16.52
C TYR A 694 14.17 -27.49 -15.31
N VAL A 695 12.84 -27.65 -15.21
CA VAL A 695 12.20 -28.32 -14.05
C VAL A 695 12.70 -29.76 -13.90
N ARG A 696 12.75 -30.53 -15.00
CA ARG A 696 13.22 -31.92 -15.00
C ARG A 696 14.69 -32.02 -14.60
N SER A 697 15.56 -31.17 -15.16
CA SER A 697 17.00 -31.20 -14.86
C SER A 697 17.30 -30.77 -13.42
N ILE A 698 16.64 -29.71 -12.93
CA ILE A 698 16.78 -29.25 -11.54
C ILE A 698 16.27 -30.33 -10.57
N ASN A 699 15.09 -30.93 -10.83
CA ASN A 699 14.56 -31.97 -9.95
C ASN A 699 15.43 -33.24 -9.95
N SER A 700 15.95 -33.66 -11.11
CA SER A 700 16.88 -34.78 -11.20
C SER A 700 18.14 -34.53 -10.36
N GLN A 701 18.74 -33.35 -10.49
CA GLN A 701 19.96 -33.01 -9.75
C GLN A 701 19.72 -32.88 -8.25
N LEU A 702 18.57 -32.33 -7.83
CA LEU A 702 18.14 -32.29 -6.42
C LEU A 702 17.84 -33.68 -5.84
N THR A 703 17.50 -34.66 -6.69
CA THR A 703 17.30 -36.06 -6.28
C THR A 703 18.64 -36.78 -6.12
N SER A 704 19.61 -36.50 -7.00
CA SER A 704 20.96 -37.08 -6.92
C SER A 704 21.83 -36.48 -5.81
N GLU A 705 21.70 -35.18 -5.54
CA GLU A 705 22.55 -34.43 -4.59
C GLU A 705 21.72 -33.92 -3.40
N PRO A 706 21.49 -34.75 -2.36
CA PRO A 706 20.64 -34.37 -1.22
C PRO A 706 21.22 -33.23 -0.37
N ASN A 707 22.52 -32.93 -0.52
CA ASN A 707 23.23 -31.85 0.20
C ASN A 707 23.19 -30.50 -0.54
N MET A 708 22.35 -30.34 -1.57
CA MET A 708 22.27 -29.11 -2.38
C MET A 708 21.91 -27.87 -1.55
N GLN A 709 22.82 -26.89 -1.50
CA GLN A 709 22.60 -25.64 -0.74
C GLN A 709 21.97 -24.52 -1.59
N LEU A 710 22.22 -24.49 -2.91
CA LEU A 710 21.74 -23.43 -3.80
C LEU A 710 21.49 -23.93 -5.24
N VAL A 711 20.36 -23.53 -5.81
CA VAL A 711 20.07 -23.64 -7.25
C VAL A 711 20.24 -22.28 -7.94
N LEU A 712 21.24 -22.15 -8.82
CA LEU A 712 21.46 -20.98 -9.67
C LEU A 712 20.99 -21.27 -11.11
N CYS A 713 20.22 -20.38 -11.72
CA CYS A 713 19.75 -20.54 -13.11
C CYS A 713 20.01 -19.29 -13.95
N ILE A 714 20.70 -19.43 -15.09
CA ILE A 714 20.75 -18.41 -16.15
C ILE A 714 19.56 -18.62 -17.08
N VAL A 715 18.73 -17.60 -17.25
CA VAL A 715 17.53 -17.63 -18.11
C VAL A 715 17.59 -16.55 -19.19
N THR A 716 16.98 -16.80 -20.33
CA THR A 716 17.01 -15.91 -21.50
C THR A 716 15.64 -15.30 -21.79
N GLY A 717 15.59 -14.00 -22.06
CA GLY A 717 14.34 -13.24 -22.22
C GLY A 717 13.68 -12.90 -20.88
N ASN A 718 12.47 -12.34 -20.92
CA ASN A 718 11.65 -12.15 -19.70
C ASN A 718 10.59 -13.25 -19.63
N ARG A 719 10.82 -14.25 -18.77
CA ARG A 719 10.02 -15.48 -18.70
C ARG A 719 9.51 -15.74 -17.29
N ASP A 720 8.43 -15.05 -16.95
CA ASP A 720 7.70 -15.19 -15.69
C ASP A 720 7.13 -16.60 -15.48
N ASP A 721 6.83 -17.32 -16.58
CA ASP A 721 6.41 -18.72 -16.57
C ASP A 721 7.51 -19.65 -16.03
N LEU A 722 8.73 -19.49 -16.56
CA LEU A 722 9.92 -20.25 -16.16
C LEU A 722 10.36 -19.88 -14.74
N TYR A 723 10.36 -18.59 -14.41
CA TYR A 723 10.66 -18.10 -13.07
C TYR A 723 9.67 -18.68 -12.03
N GLY A 724 8.37 -18.67 -12.34
CA GLY A 724 7.34 -19.28 -11.50
C GLY A 724 7.51 -20.78 -11.32
N ALA A 725 7.84 -21.52 -12.39
CA ALA A 725 8.09 -22.96 -12.33
C ALA A 725 9.32 -23.31 -11.46
N ILE A 726 10.46 -22.65 -11.69
CA ILE A 726 11.67 -22.80 -10.86
C ILE A 726 11.36 -22.49 -9.39
N LYS A 727 10.60 -21.41 -9.12
CA LYS A 727 10.26 -21.02 -7.75
C LYS A 727 9.30 -21.99 -7.07
N LYS A 728 8.31 -22.56 -7.76
CA LYS A 728 7.46 -23.63 -7.19
C LYS A 728 8.27 -24.87 -6.82
N LEU A 729 9.15 -25.31 -7.72
CA LEU A 729 10.05 -26.43 -7.47
C LEU A 729 10.94 -26.17 -6.24
N CYS A 730 11.60 -25.01 -6.17
CA CYS A 730 12.58 -24.67 -5.14
C CYS A 730 11.99 -24.18 -3.79
N CYS A 731 10.70 -23.82 -3.74
CA CYS A 731 10.10 -23.23 -2.53
C CYS A 731 8.91 -24.01 -1.97
N ILE A 732 8.45 -25.06 -2.66
CA ILE A 732 7.32 -25.91 -2.23
C ILE A 732 7.71 -27.40 -2.22
N GLN A 733 8.32 -27.89 -3.31
CA GLN A 733 8.61 -29.32 -3.49
C GLN A 733 9.99 -29.69 -2.92
N ASN A 734 11.01 -29.13 -3.57
CA ASN A 734 12.44 -29.06 -3.28
C ASN A 734 12.87 -27.92 -2.34
N PRO A 735 12.92 -27.95 -0.99
CA PRO A 735 13.09 -26.73 -0.18
C PRO A 735 14.54 -26.19 -0.14
N VAL A 736 15.08 -25.81 -1.30
CA VAL A 736 16.45 -25.33 -1.52
C VAL A 736 16.40 -23.88 -2.05
N PRO A 737 17.13 -22.93 -1.43
CA PRO A 737 17.16 -21.55 -1.91
C PRO A 737 17.59 -21.43 -3.38
N SER A 738 16.95 -20.53 -4.12
CA SER A 738 17.23 -20.36 -5.55
C SER A 738 17.40 -18.92 -6.02
N GLN A 739 18.29 -18.76 -7.01
CA GLN A 739 18.69 -17.50 -7.61
C GLN A 739 18.56 -17.61 -9.13
N VAL A 740 17.86 -16.65 -9.75
CA VAL A 740 17.60 -16.63 -11.20
C VAL A 740 18.21 -15.37 -11.79
N ILE A 741 19.04 -15.54 -12.81
CA ILE A 741 19.78 -14.47 -13.49
C ILE A 741 19.31 -14.40 -14.94
N ASN A 742 18.78 -13.26 -15.37
CA ASN A 742 18.54 -13.03 -16.79
C ASN A 742 19.89 -12.79 -17.51
N ALA A 743 20.20 -13.57 -18.55
CA ALA A 743 21.45 -13.53 -19.30
C ALA A 743 21.85 -12.11 -19.77
N TYR A 744 20.88 -11.30 -20.20
CA TYR A 744 21.11 -9.90 -20.60
C TYR A 744 21.72 -9.05 -19.47
N THR A 745 21.50 -9.43 -18.22
CA THR A 745 22.05 -8.73 -17.04
C THR A 745 23.55 -8.94 -16.92
N ILE A 746 24.04 -10.14 -17.25
CA ILE A 746 25.46 -10.51 -17.14
C ILE A 746 26.25 -10.30 -18.43
N SER A 747 25.59 -10.25 -19.60
CA SER A 747 26.20 -9.98 -20.92
C SER A 747 26.72 -8.54 -21.12
N HIS A 748 27.19 -7.89 -20.06
CA HIS A 748 27.71 -6.52 -20.05
C HIS A 748 29.03 -6.51 -19.25
N PRO A 749 30.17 -6.88 -19.85
CA PRO A 749 31.41 -7.19 -19.13
C PRO A 749 31.88 -6.08 -18.16
N GLN A 750 31.81 -4.81 -18.59
CA GLN A 750 32.15 -3.64 -17.75
C GLN A 750 31.36 -3.54 -16.43
N LYS A 751 30.20 -4.19 -16.35
CA LYS A 751 29.32 -4.18 -15.16
C LYS A 751 29.25 -5.51 -14.43
N LEU A 752 29.71 -6.60 -15.05
CA LEU A 752 29.58 -7.96 -14.53
C LEU A 752 30.08 -8.06 -13.08
N ARG A 753 31.31 -7.62 -12.77
CA ARG A 753 31.86 -7.62 -11.40
C ARG A 753 30.89 -7.01 -10.36
N SER A 754 30.34 -5.84 -10.66
CA SER A 754 29.41 -5.11 -9.75
C SER A 754 28.03 -5.76 -9.61
N ILE A 755 27.64 -6.58 -10.59
CA ILE A 755 26.39 -7.34 -10.61
C ILE A 755 26.60 -8.65 -9.85
N THR A 756 27.71 -9.34 -10.09
CA THR A 756 28.13 -10.57 -9.42
C THR A 756 28.34 -10.37 -7.92
N GLN A 757 28.95 -9.26 -7.49
CA GLN A 757 29.04 -8.91 -6.07
C GLN A 757 27.66 -8.80 -5.40
N LYS A 758 26.67 -8.19 -6.06
CA LYS A 758 25.30 -8.06 -5.54
C LYS A 758 24.54 -9.39 -5.54
N ILE A 759 24.78 -10.23 -6.54
CA ILE A 759 24.26 -11.61 -6.60
C ILE A 759 24.82 -12.42 -5.42
N LEU A 760 26.11 -12.28 -5.08
CA LEU A 760 26.72 -12.98 -3.95
C LEU A 760 26.15 -12.52 -2.60
N LEU A 761 25.98 -11.21 -2.38
CA LEU A 761 25.28 -10.68 -1.19
C LEU A 761 23.85 -11.23 -1.09
N GLN A 762 23.11 -11.30 -2.21
CA GLN A 762 21.76 -11.86 -2.26
C GLN A 762 21.75 -13.38 -1.99
N ILE A 763 22.76 -14.13 -2.45
CA ILE A 763 22.92 -15.56 -2.16
C ILE A 763 23.15 -15.78 -0.66
N ASN A 764 23.98 -14.98 0.00
CA ASN A 764 24.21 -15.12 1.45
C ASN A 764 22.92 -14.97 2.26
N CYS A 765 22.13 -13.93 1.98
CA CYS A 765 20.83 -13.68 2.62
C CYS A 765 19.88 -14.88 2.46
N LYS A 766 19.96 -15.57 1.32
CA LYS A 766 19.12 -16.74 0.98
C LYS A 766 19.57 -18.02 1.67
N LEU A 767 20.85 -18.13 2.02
CA LEU A 767 21.42 -19.23 2.80
C LEU A 767 21.24 -19.04 4.31
N GLY A 768 20.97 -17.80 4.76
CA GLY A 768 20.77 -17.43 6.17
C GLY A 768 21.88 -16.55 6.76
N GLY A 769 22.87 -16.15 5.96
CA GLY A 769 23.96 -15.28 6.40
C GLY A 769 23.54 -13.81 6.52
N GLU A 770 24.32 -13.07 7.30
CA GLU A 770 23.99 -11.73 7.78
C GLU A 770 24.94 -10.69 7.19
N LEU A 771 24.41 -9.66 6.50
CA LEU A 771 25.27 -8.69 5.83
C LEU A 771 25.79 -7.59 6.77
N TRP A 772 24.89 -6.71 7.21
CA TRP A 772 25.21 -5.55 8.04
C TRP A 772 24.06 -5.22 9.01
N ALA A 773 24.40 -4.56 10.11
CA ALA A 773 23.47 -4.13 11.16
C ALA A 773 23.61 -2.64 11.46
N VAL A 774 22.69 -2.11 12.29
CA VAL A 774 22.80 -0.78 12.92
C VAL A 774 22.52 -0.93 14.41
N ASN A 775 23.18 -0.16 15.27
CA ASN A 775 23.01 -0.28 16.72
C ASN A 775 21.56 0.06 17.14
N ILE A 776 20.86 -0.88 17.76
CA ILE A 776 19.48 -0.74 18.26
C ILE A 776 19.49 -0.99 19.78
N PRO A 777 19.54 0.05 20.63
CA PRO A 777 19.74 -0.10 22.07
C PRO A 777 18.43 -0.47 22.82
N LEU A 778 17.74 -1.50 22.36
CA LEU A 778 16.46 -1.98 22.92
C LEU A 778 16.53 -3.49 23.17
N LYS A 779 16.78 -3.88 24.42
CA LYS A 779 16.81 -5.29 24.85
C LYS A 779 15.45 -5.97 24.65
N HIS A 780 15.51 -7.27 24.31
CA HIS A 780 14.36 -8.20 24.18
C HIS A 780 13.23 -7.66 23.27
N LEU A 781 13.62 -6.98 22.19
CA LEU A 781 12.72 -6.46 21.17
C LEU A 781 12.53 -7.48 20.04
N MET A 782 11.30 -7.63 19.57
CA MET A 782 10.95 -8.20 18.27
C MET A 782 10.34 -7.09 17.40
N VAL A 783 10.82 -6.94 16.17
CA VAL A 783 10.22 -6.07 15.14
C VAL A 783 9.57 -6.92 14.07
N ILE A 784 8.30 -6.65 13.78
CA ILE A 784 7.46 -7.38 12.84
C ILE A 784 7.11 -6.45 11.67
N GLY A 785 7.12 -6.98 10.45
CA GLY A 785 6.64 -6.33 9.24
C GLY A 785 5.52 -7.13 8.61
N VAL A 786 4.48 -6.41 8.18
CA VAL A 786 3.29 -6.99 7.57
C VAL A 786 2.86 -6.17 6.37
N ASP A 787 2.57 -6.86 5.26
CA ASP A 787 2.01 -6.27 4.04
C ASP A 787 1.04 -7.28 3.41
N VAL A 788 0.08 -6.79 2.62
CA VAL A 788 -0.92 -7.62 1.94
C VAL A 788 -0.84 -7.40 0.43
N HIS A 789 -0.58 -8.48 -0.30
CA HIS A 789 -0.57 -8.48 -1.75
C HIS A 789 -1.93 -8.96 -2.30
N HIS A 790 -2.43 -8.28 -3.33
CA HIS A 790 -3.62 -8.66 -4.08
C HIS A 790 -3.26 -8.84 -5.55
N ASP A 791 -3.56 -9.99 -6.14
CA ASP A 791 -3.45 -10.22 -7.58
C ASP A 791 -4.72 -9.68 -8.28
N PRO A 792 -4.62 -8.65 -9.15
CA PRO A 792 -5.78 -8.12 -9.88
C PRO A 792 -6.12 -8.92 -11.14
N SER A 793 -5.23 -9.82 -11.60
CA SER A 793 -5.40 -10.62 -12.82
C SER A 793 -6.18 -11.91 -12.57
N LYS A 794 -6.05 -12.48 -11.38
CA LYS A 794 -6.79 -13.67 -10.94
C LYS A 794 -7.82 -13.27 -9.90
N LYS A 795 -9.10 -13.51 -10.21
CA LYS A 795 -10.19 -13.32 -9.24
C LYS A 795 -9.86 -14.09 -7.95
N ASN A 796 -9.79 -13.35 -6.84
CA ASN A 796 -10.25 -13.77 -5.52
C ASN A 796 -9.29 -14.41 -4.48
N ARG A 797 -7.98 -14.09 -4.42
CA ARG A 797 -7.17 -14.34 -3.18
C ARG A 797 -6.19 -13.20 -2.85
N SER A 798 -6.25 -12.72 -1.61
CA SER A 798 -5.23 -11.85 -1.00
C SER A 798 -4.16 -12.70 -0.31
N VAL A 799 -2.93 -12.20 -0.19
CA VAL A 799 -1.83 -12.89 0.52
C VAL A 799 -1.18 -11.94 1.51
N MET A 800 -1.31 -12.25 2.80
CA MET A 800 -0.53 -11.62 3.87
C MET A 800 0.90 -12.16 3.85
N GLY A 801 1.88 -11.26 3.79
CA GLY A 801 3.27 -11.56 4.17
C GLY A 801 3.53 -11.12 5.59
N PHE A 802 4.15 -11.98 6.38
CA PHE A 802 4.58 -11.69 7.76
C PHE A 802 6.08 -11.99 7.88
N VAL A 803 6.85 -11.06 8.43
CA VAL A 803 8.28 -11.21 8.71
C VAL A 803 8.61 -10.63 10.08
N ALA A 804 9.27 -11.39 10.96
CA ALA A 804 9.61 -10.99 12.32
C ALA A 804 11.10 -11.20 12.61
N SER A 805 11.74 -10.27 13.32
CA SER A 805 13.14 -10.38 13.72
C SER A 805 13.34 -11.42 14.84
N LEU A 806 14.42 -12.19 14.77
CA LEU A 806 14.75 -13.24 15.75
C LEU A 806 15.83 -12.87 16.75
N ASN A 807 16.66 -11.85 16.49
CA ASN A 807 17.79 -11.50 17.35
C ASN A 807 17.89 -9.98 17.62
N SER A 808 18.69 -9.60 18.62
CA SER A 808 18.85 -8.21 19.09
C SER A 808 19.44 -7.26 18.03
N ALA A 809 20.24 -7.77 17.10
CA ALA A 809 20.82 -7.01 15.99
C ALA A 809 19.82 -6.72 14.85
N MET A 810 18.64 -7.35 14.87
CA MET A 810 17.62 -7.31 13.80
C MET A 810 18.16 -7.80 12.45
N THR A 811 18.99 -8.83 12.48
CA THR A 811 19.63 -9.42 11.30
C THR A 811 19.02 -10.77 10.92
N GLN A 812 18.61 -11.58 11.89
CA GLN A 812 17.92 -12.85 11.65
C GLN A 812 16.40 -12.65 11.56
N TRP A 813 15.73 -13.36 10.63
CA TRP A 813 14.33 -13.13 10.31
C TRP A 813 13.54 -14.44 10.15
N TYR A 814 12.43 -14.57 10.86
CA TYR A 814 11.39 -15.57 10.59
C TYR A 814 10.34 -15.02 9.64
N SER A 815 9.82 -15.86 8.74
CA SER A 815 8.90 -15.46 7.67
C SER A 815 7.77 -16.48 7.47
N ARG A 816 6.57 -16.01 7.16
CA ARG A 816 5.38 -16.84 6.87
C ARG A 816 4.39 -16.10 5.97
N VAL A 817 3.57 -16.82 5.21
CA VAL A 817 2.40 -16.23 4.54
C VAL A 817 1.09 -16.84 5.02
N VAL A 818 0.01 -16.08 4.87
CA VAL A 818 -1.38 -16.56 5.02
C VAL A 818 -2.18 -16.12 3.80
N PHE A 819 -2.92 -17.06 3.21
CA PHE A 819 -3.85 -16.80 2.11
C PHE A 819 -5.21 -16.42 2.69
N GLN A 820 -5.78 -15.33 2.18
CA GLN A 820 -7.00 -14.71 2.65
C GLN A 820 -8.10 -14.75 1.58
N MET A 821 -9.34 -14.51 2.00
CA MET A 821 -10.51 -14.53 1.14
C MET A 821 -10.55 -13.32 0.19
N PRO A 822 -11.34 -13.39 -0.91
CA PRO A 822 -11.51 -12.27 -1.84
C PRO A 822 -11.93 -10.98 -1.15
N ASN A 823 -11.19 -9.90 -1.44
CA ASN A 823 -11.47 -8.54 -0.97
C ASN A 823 -11.42 -8.39 0.57
N GLU A 824 -10.83 -9.37 1.26
CA GLU A 824 -10.41 -9.24 2.64
C GLU A 824 -9.16 -8.32 2.67
N GLU A 825 -9.34 -7.08 3.13
CA GLU A 825 -8.25 -6.09 3.34
C GLU A 825 -7.74 -6.07 4.79
N MET A 826 -8.59 -6.50 5.72
CA MET A 826 -8.27 -6.70 7.14
C MET A 826 -7.60 -8.06 7.33
N ILE A 827 -6.63 -8.15 8.24
CA ILE A 827 -5.89 -9.39 8.44
C ILE A 827 -6.54 -10.28 9.51
N SER A 828 -6.94 -11.48 9.11
CA SER A 828 -7.33 -12.62 9.97
C SER A 828 -6.17 -13.59 10.27
N GLY A 829 -5.01 -13.40 9.62
CA GLY A 829 -3.87 -14.33 9.67
C GLY A 829 -2.87 -14.09 10.81
N PHE A 830 -3.06 -13.07 11.64
CA PHE A 830 -2.05 -12.66 12.63
C PHE A 830 -1.73 -13.78 13.63
N ARG A 831 -2.75 -14.47 14.14
CA ARG A 831 -2.60 -15.51 15.18
C ARG A 831 -1.70 -16.66 14.76
N VAL A 832 -1.88 -17.14 13.54
CA VAL A 832 -1.11 -18.26 12.95
C VAL A 832 0.36 -17.87 12.67
N CYS A 833 0.62 -16.60 12.36
CA CYS A 833 1.98 -16.10 12.13
C CYS A 833 2.73 -15.80 13.43
N LEU A 834 2.10 -15.08 14.37
CA LEU A 834 2.75 -14.59 15.58
C LEU A 834 3.11 -15.72 16.56
N ILE A 835 2.22 -16.70 16.79
CA ILE A 835 2.52 -17.83 17.68
C ILE A 835 3.78 -18.58 17.22
N ALA A 836 3.89 -18.87 15.92
CA ALA A 836 5.05 -19.55 15.34
C ALA A 836 6.33 -18.69 15.39
N ALA A 837 6.20 -17.36 15.26
CA ALA A 837 7.33 -16.45 15.39
C ALA A 837 7.83 -16.31 16.84
N LEU A 838 6.92 -16.35 17.82
CA LEU A 838 7.24 -16.35 19.25
C LEU A 838 7.93 -17.66 19.67
N GLN A 839 7.43 -18.80 19.18
CA GLN A 839 8.09 -20.10 19.33
C GLN A 839 9.52 -20.05 18.76
N LYS A 840 9.70 -19.57 17.52
CA LYS A 840 11.03 -19.49 16.90
C LYS A 840 11.96 -18.48 17.58
N TYR A 841 11.43 -17.41 18.16
CA TYR A 841 12.20 -16.47 18.98
C TYR A 841 12.67 -17.12 20.29
N TYR A 842 11.81 -17.92 20.94
CA TYR A 842 12.17 -18.67 22.15
C TYR A 842 13.21 -19.76 21.87
N GLU A 843 13.12 -20.46 20.74
CA GLU A 843 14.17 -21.40 20.28
C GLU A 843 15.55 -20.73 20.17
N VAL A 844 15.61 -19.47 19.72
CA VAL A 844 16.86 -18.74 19.43
C VAL A 844 17.41 -17.99 20.64
N ASN A 845 16.55 -17.47 21.53
CA ASN A 845 16.96 -16.60 22.65
C ASN A 845 16.75 -17.23 24.04
N HIS A 846 16.07 -18.38 24.12
CA HIS A 846 15.65 -19.05 25.36
C HIS A 846 14.77 -18.17 26.30
N HIS A 847 14.19 -17.10 25.76
CA HIS A 847 13.19 -16.25 26.40
C HIS A 847 12.25 -15.64 25.35
N PHE A 848 11.08 -15.16 25.76
CA PHE A 848 10.15 -14.44 24.88
C PHE A 848 10.52 -12.94 24.75
N PRO A 849 10.08 -12.22 23.69
CA PRO A 849 10.38 -10.80 23.53
C PRO A 849 9.53 -9.93 24.46
N GLN A 850 10.15 -9.15 25.34
CA GLN A 850 9.45 -8.22 26.25
C GLN A 850 8.79 -7.03 25.53
N LYS A 851 9.20 -6.74 24.29
CA LYS A 851 8.70 -5.64 23.46
C LYS A 851 8.44 -6.12 22.03
N ILE A 852 7.30 -5.77 21.46
CA ILE A 852 6.92 -6.11 20.09
C ILE A 852 6.54 -4.83 19.35
N VAL A 853 7.17 -4.57 18.20
CA VAL A 853 6.85 -3.42 17.32
C VAL A 853 6.38 -3.95 15.97
N VAL A 854 5.10 -3.76 15.64
CA VAL A 854 4.52 -4.16 14.36
C VAL A 854 4.51 -2.97 13.40
N TYR A 855 5.06 -3.14 12.20
CA TYR A 855 4.93 -2.20 11.08
C TYR A 855 4.01 -2.79 10.00
N ARG A 856 2.79 -2.26 9.89
CA ARG A 856 1.72 -2.71 8.97
C ARG A 856 1.60 -1.73 7.79
N ASP A 857 1.88 -2.22 6.60
CA ASP A 857 1.76 -1.45 5.34
C ASP A 857 0.40 -1.68 4.66
N GLY A 858 0.09 -0.88 3.65
CA GLY A 858 -1.06 -1.06 2.75
C GLY A 858 -2.40 -0.45 3.22
N VAL A 859 -2.42 0.35 4.29
CA VAL A 859 -3.64 0.76 5.02
C VAL A 859 -4.05 2.21 4.74
N SER A 860 -5.35 2.47 4.55
CA SER A 860 -5.92 3.83 4.43
C SER A 860 -6.36 4.44 5.77
N ASP A 861 -6.46 5.77 5.85
CA ASP A 861 -6.90 6.49 7.07
C ASP A 861 -8.28 6.01 7.57
N SER A 862 -9.18 5.65 6.65
CA SER A 862 -10.51 5.06 6.93
C SER A 862 -10.46 3.69 7.62
N GLN A 863 -9.31 3.01 7.66
CA GLN A 863 -9.15 1.67 8.24
C GLN A 863 -8.41 1.68 9.58
N LEU A 864 -7.90 2.82 10.06
CA LEU A 864 -7.11 2.88 11.31
C LEU A 864 -7.89 2.36 12.52
N LYS A 865 -9.15 2.77 12.67
CA LYS A 865 -10.05 2.28 13.73
C LYS A 865 -10.43 0.81 13.55
N MET A 866 -10.42 0.28 12.33
CA MET A 866 -10.64 -1.15 12.08
C MET A 866 -9.43 -1.99 12.49
N ILE A 867 -8.21 -1.45 12.40
CA ILE A 867 -7.00 -2.13 12.90
C ILE A 867 -7.03 -2.20 14.41
N GLU A 868 -7.32 -1.08 15.07
CA GLU A 868 -7.47 -0.98 16.52
C GLU A 868 -8.51 -1.96 17.07
N LEU A 869 -9.67 -2.08 16.39
CA LEU A 869 -10.78 -2.94 16.83
C LEU A 869 -10.68 -4.42 16.39
N TYR A 870 -9.89 -4.77 15.36
CA TYR A 870 -9.88 -6.13 14.80
C TYR A 870 -8.48 -6.75 14.55
N GLU A 871 -7.44 -5.99 14.16
CA GLU A 871 -6.10 -6.55 13.95
C GLU A 871 -5.30 -6.63 15.26
N ILE A 872 -5.43 -5.64 16.15
CA ILE A 872 -4.68 -5.58 17.41
C ILE A 872 -5.15 -6.62 18.44
N PRO A 873 -6.45 -6.89 18.65
CA PRO A 873 -6.91 -7.92 19.60
C PRO A 873 -6.37 -9.32 19.29
N GLN A 874 -6.23 -9.69 18.01
CA GLN A 874 -5.62 -10.96 17.60
C GLN A 874 -4.17 -11.13 18.09
N LEU A 875 -3.44 -10.03 18.30
CA LEU A 875 -2.08 -10.07 18.87
C LEU A 875 -2.14 -10.40 20.37
N HIS A 876 -3.10 -9.82 21.10
CA HIS A 876 -3.31 -10.12 22.52
C HIS A 876 -3.77 -11.56 22.77
N GLU A 877 -4.62 -12.13 21.89
CA GLU A 877 -4.95 -13.56 21.92
C GLU A 877 -3.71 -14.47 21.77
N CYS A 878 -2.68 -14.03 21.04
CA CYS A 878 -1.44 -14.79 20.93
C CYS A 878 -0.64 -14.77 22.23
N PHE A 879 -0.66 -13.65 22.95
CA PHE A 879 0.07 -13.51 24.22
C PHE A 879 -0.52 -14.45 25.27
N GLN A 880 -1.85 -14.49 25.37
CA GLN A 880 -2.62 -15.43 26.21
C GLN A 880 -2.40 -16.92 25.88
N THR A 881 -1.75 -17.25 24.76
CA THR A 881 -1.39 -18.65 24.41
C THR A 881 -0.14 -19.14 25.16
N PHE A 882 0.61 -18.24 25.81
CA PHE A 882 1.83 -18.56 26.55
C PHE A 882 1.70 -18.12 28.03
N PRO A 883 2.01 -18.98 29.02
CA PRO A 883 2.02 -18.59 30.43
C PRO A 883 2.97 -17.41 30.70
N ASP A 884 2.58 -16.55 31.64
CA ASP A 884 3.34 -15.40 32.16
C ASP A 884 3.89 -14.42 31.09
N PHE A 885 3.29 -14.41 29.90
CA PHE A 885 3.78 -13.65 28.76
C PHE A 885 2.94 -12.39 28.45
N GLU A 886 3.33 -11.26 29.06
CA GLU A 886 2.75 -9.94 28.79
C GLU A 886 3.74 -8.98 28.09
N PRO A 887 3.93 -9.11 26.75
CA PRO A 887 4.82 -8.23 26.00
C PRO A 887 4.23 -6.84 25.82
N LYS A 888 5.08 -5.81 25.86
CA LYS A 888 4.66 -4.44 25.55
C LYS A 888 4.59 -4.25 24.03
N LEU A 889 3.43 -3.82 23.53
CA LEU A 889 3.10 -3.78 22.11
C LEU A 889 3.07 -2.35 21.58
N THR A 890 3.61 -2.17 20.38
CA THR A 890 3.47 -0.95 19.58
C THR A 890 3.04 -1.30 18.16
N PHE A 891 2.00 -0.65 17.65
CA PHE A 891 1.48 -0.87 16.30
C PHE A 891 1.62 0.40 15.46
N MET A 892 2.44 0.30 14.41
CA MET A 892 2.78 1.38 13.49
C MET A 892 2.20 1.08 12.10
N VAL A 893 1.24 1.89 11.65
CA VAL A 893 0.76 1.86 10.26
C VAL A 893 1.71 2.66 9.36
N VAL A 894 2.07 2.09 8.21
CA VAL A 894 3.01 2.65 7.23
C VAL A 894 2.24 3.05 5.96
N GLN A 895 2.38 4.30 5.54
CA GLN A 895 1.71 4.83 4.35
C GLN A 895 2.70 5.40 3.34
N LYS A 896 2.99 4.59 2.30
CA LYS A 896 3.81 4.97 1.13
C LYS A 896 3.13 5.92 0.15
N ARG A 897 1.79 5.93 0.08
CA ARG A 897 0.99 6.59 -0.97
C ARG A 897 0.39 7.94 -0.55
N VAL A 898 1.17 8.74 0.18
CA VAL A 898 0.78 10.09 0.61
C VAL A 898 0.86 11.12 -0.52
N SER A 899 0.11 12.21 -0.39
CA SER A 899 0.16 13.36 -1.32
C SER A 899 0.94 14.57 -0.77
N VAL A 900 1.47 14.47 0.45
CA VAL A 900 2.45 15.44 0.98
C VAL A 900 3.70 15.40 0.11
N THR A 901 4.17 16.58 -0.33
CA THR A 901 5.47 16.77 -0.97
C THR A 901 6.25 17.79 -0.14
N LEU A 902 7.54 17.52 0.08
CA LEU A 902 8.48 18.44 0.71
C LEU A 902 9.48 18.95 -0.34
N TYR A 903 10.06 20.14 -0.13
CA TYR A 903 11.03 20.72 -1.06
C TYR A 903 12.20 21.36 -0.32
N SER A 904 13.40 21.29 -0.93
CA SER A 904 14.59 21.99 -0.46
C SER A 904 14.44 23.51 -0.62
N LEU A 905 15.17 24.25 0.22
CA LEU A 905 15.18 25.71 0.23
C LEU A 905 16.60 26.30 0.21
N ALA A 906 17.59 25.53 -0.26
CA ALA A 906 18.93 26.06 -0.49
C ALA A 906 18.86 27.24 -1.48
N ARG A 907 19.57 28.32 -1.15
CA ARG A 907 19.62 29.50 -2.03
C ARG A 907 20.29 29.10 -3.35
N ASP A 908 19.68 29.55 -4.44
CA ASP A 908 20.17 29.48 -5.81
C ASP A 908 20.48 28.06 -6.37
N SER A 909 20.08 27.00 -5.66
CA SER A 909 20.02 25.63 -6.19
C SER A 909 18.86 24.84 -5.59
N TYR A 910 17.90 24.44 -6.43
CA TYR A 910 16.75 23.62 -6.02
C TYR A 910 17.13 22.13 -5.88
N GLY A 911 18.06 21.85 -4.95
CA GLY A 911 18.62 20.52 -4.73
C GLY A 911 17.63 19.47 -4.23
N THR A 912 18.04 18.21 -4.30
CA THR A 912 17.33 17.10 -3.63
C THR A 912 17.32 17.33 -2.12
N LEU A 913 16.24 16.93 -1.46
CA LEU A 913 16.20 16.94 0.01
C LEU A 913 17.14 15.85 0.56
N PRO A 914 17.98 16.16 1.56
CA PRO A 914 18.79 15.14 2.23
C PRO A 914 17.88 14.10 2.91
N PRO A 915 18.25 12.81 2.89
CA PRO A 915 17.51 11.79 3.61
C PRO A 915 17.65 11.97 5.14
N GLY A 916 16.73 11.38 5.89
CA GLY A 916 16.61 11.56 7.34
C GLY A 916 15.72 12.75 7.74
N ILE A 917 15.21 13.54 6.79
CA ILE A 917 14.24 14.61 7.09
C ILE A 917 12.95 14.06 7.65
N LEU A 918 12.47 14.69 8.72
CA LEU A 918 11.36 14.30 9.56
C LEU A 918 10.46 15.51 9.83
N LEU A 919 9.14 15.32 9.68
CA LEU A 919 8.12 16.31 9.98
C LEU A 919 6.96 15.66 10.75
N ASP A 920 6.81 16.02 12.02
CA ASP A 920 5.92 15.40 13.00
C ASP A 920 4.84 16.34 13.57
N HIS A 921 4.82 17.59 13.11
CA HIS A 921 3.83 18.61 13.42
C HIS A 921 3.31 19.30 12.15
N THR A 922 2.42 20.27 12.32
CA THR A 922 1.91 21.16 11.26
C THR A 922 0.99 20.47 10.23
N VAL A 923 1.50 19.53 9.44
CA VAL A 923 0.76 18.81 8.37
C VAL A 923 0.26 17.42 8.81
N THR A 924 0.56 17.04 10.05
CA THR A 924 0.19 15.77 10.67
C THR A 924 -1.26 15.78 11.19
N SER A 925 -1.78 14.61 11.57
CA SER A 925 -3.15 14.47 12.11
C SER A 925 -3.33 15.19 13.45
N ARG A 926 -4.58 15.46 13.84
CA ARG A 926 -4.93 15.85 15.23
C ARG A 926 -5.27 14.65 16.12
N GLU A 927 -5.78 13.57 15.52
CA GLU A 927 -6.31 12.39 16.22
C GLU A 927 -5.23 11.33 16.55
N TRP A 928 -4.13 11.30 15.80
CA TRP A 928 -3.17 10.19 15.81
C TRP A 928 -1.73 10.68 16.06
N LEU A 929 -0.91 9.83 16.69
CA LEU A 929 0.53 10.03 16.81
C LEU A 929 1.23 9.66 15.49
N ASP A 930 1.19 10.58 14.51
CA ASP A 930 1.77 10.39 13.18
C ASP A 930 2.91 11.37 12.83
N PHE A 931 3.82 10.91 11.96
CA PHE A 931 4.94 11.68 11.43
C PHE A 931 5.30 11.28 9.99
N TYR A 932 5.94 12.19 9.26
CA TYR A 932 6.44 12.00 7.89
C TYR A 932 7.97 11.91 7.88
N LEU A 933 8.54 10.86 7.29
CA LEU A 933 9.99 10.64 7.21
C LEU A 933 10.45 10.39 5.76
N MET A 934 11.42 11.19 5.31
CA MET A 934 12.18 11.03 4.06
C MET A 934 13.37 10.09 4.30
N SER A 935 13.11 8.80 4.48
CA SER A 935 14.17 7.86 4.88
C SER A 935 15.19 7.49 3.80
N HIS A 936 15.11 8.04 2.58
CA HIS A 936 15.90 7.61 1.41
C HIS A 936 16.15 8.77 0.45
N HIS A 937 17.27 8.74 -0.29
CA HIS A 937 17.61 9.80 -1.26
C HIS A 937 16.81 9.66 -2.58
N THR A 938 15.95 10.63 -2.89
CA THR A 938 15.20 10.68 -4.15
C THR A 938 16.04 11.22 -5.30
N ARG A 939 16.54 10.34 -6.19
CA ARG A 939 17.40 10.73 -7.34
C ARG A 939 16.67 11.47 -8.46
N HIS A 940 15.36 11.28 -8.62
CA HIS A 940 14.55 11.89 -9.68
C HIS A 940 13.12 12.16 -9.18
N GLY A 941 12.45 13.16 -9.76
CA GLY A 941 11.05 13.49 -9.46
C GLY A 941 10.87 14.30 -8.17
N ARG A 942 9.86 13.95 -7.37
CA ARG A 942 9.45 14.67 -6.16
C ARG A 942 9.91 13.98 -4.87
N SER A 943 10.28 14.77 -3.87
CA SER A 943 10.59 14.29 -2.53
C SER A 943 9.29 13.93 -1.78
N LEU A 944 8.89 12.66 -1.90
CA LEU A 944 7.68 12.11 -1.31
C LEU A 944 8.02 11.29 -0.04
N PRO A 945 7.74 11.82 1.18
CA PRO A 945 7.99 11.09 2.42
C PRO A 945 7.13 9.83 2.54
N THR A 946 7.44 8.99 3.52
CA THR A 946 6.50 7.97 4.03
C THR A 946 5.90 8.49 5.33
N ARG A 947 4.59 8.32 5.51
CA ARG A 947 3.93 8.62 6.80
C ARG A 947 3.88 7.37 7.65
N TYR A 948 4.08 7.56 8.94
CA TYR A 948 4.04 6.53 9.97
C TYR A 948 3.03 6.98 11.02
N ILE A 949 2.09 6.12 11.38
CA ILE A 949 0.98 6.42 12.29
C ILE A 949 1.04 5.39 13.42
N CYS A 950 1.29 5.84 14.65
CA CYS A 950 1.19 4.99 15.82
C CYS A 950 -0.28 4.86 16.22
N VAL A 951 -0.82 3.65 16.10
CA VAL A 951 -2.21 3.31 16.45
C VAL A 951 -2.31 2.79 17.88
N TYR A 952 -1.25 2.17 18.41
CA TYR A 952 -1.21 1.57 19.75
C TYR A 952 0.23 1.55 20.30
N ASN A 953 0.43 1.74 21.60
CA ASN A 953 1.76 1.91 22.22
C ASN A 953 1.79 1.64 23.75
N THR A 954 1.63 0.38 24.18
CA THR A 954 1.86 0.01 25.60
C THR A 954 3.35 -0.12 25.96
N ALA A 955 4.25 0.03 24.98
CA ALA A 955 5.69 0.16 25.20
C ALA A 955 6.12 1.53 25.74
N ASN A 956 5.22 2.52 25.78
CA ASN A 956 5.48 3.91 26.15
C ASN A 956 6.68 4.50 25.38
N PHE A 957 6.84 4.14 24.10
CA PHE A 957 7.86 4.75 23.25
C PHE A 957 7.51 6.21 22.97
N THR A 958 8.42 7.11 23.33
CA THR A 958 8.35 8.54 22.99
C THR A 958 8.39 8.75 21.46
N PRO A 959 7.97 9.92 20.94
CA PRO A 959 8.08 10.20 19.51
C PRO A 959 9.48 9.98 18.96
N ASP A 960 10.54 10.43 19.64
CA ASP A 960 11.93 10.19 19.20
C ASP A 960 12.30 8.70 19.18
N HIS A 961 11.78 7.88 20.09
CA HIS A 961 11.99 6.41 20.05
C HIS A 961 11.34 5.81 18.79
N LEU A 962 10.08 6.15 18.50
CA LEU A 962 9.36 5.67 17.32
C LEU A 962 10.05 6.14 16.02
N GLN A 963 10.40 7.42 15.95
CA GLN A 963 11.01 8.07 14.79
C GLN A 963 12.40 7.49 14.49
N ARG A 964 13.26 7.35 15.50
CA ARG A 964 14.61 6.78 15.33
C ARG A 964 14.60 5.28 15.08
N LEU A 965 13.74 4.50 15.74
CA LEU A 965 13.60 3.07 15.46
C LEU A 965 13.16 2.86 14.01
N THR A 966 12.16 3.62 13.54
CA THR A 966 11.69 3.58 12.16
C THR A 966 12.81 3.91 11.16
N PHE A 967 13.61 4.94 11.42
CA PHE A 967 14.74 5.29 10.56
C PHE A 967 15.83 4.21 10.54
N LYS A 968 16.19 3.63 11.71
CA LYS A 968 17.12 2.49 11.81
C LYS A 968 16.62 1.28 11.01
N MET A 969 15.32 0.94 11.10
CA MET A 969 14.72 -0.14 10.31
C MET A 969 14.81 0.08 8.80
N CYS A 970 14.91 1.32 8.32
CA CYS A 970 15.11 1.63 6.90
C CYS A 970 16.55 1.36 6.39
N HIS A 971 17.52 1.06 7.26
CA HIS A 971 18.92 0.77 6.88
C HIS A 971 19.20 -0.73 6.65
N ILE A 972 18.39 -1.64 7.22
CA ILE A 972 18.70 -3.08 7.30
C ILE A 972 18.00 -3.94 6.22
N TYR A 973 17.78 -3.39 5.03
CA TYR A 973 17.23 -4.11 3.88
C TYR A 973 18.34 -4.56 2.92
N TRP A 974 18.78 -5.80 3.04
CA TRP A 974 20.04 -6.28 2.48
C TRP A 974 20.11 -6.38 0.95
N ASN A 975 18.98 -6.36 0.24
CA ASN A 975 18.94 -6.30 -1.22
C ASN A 975 19.12 -4.86 -1.77
N TRP A 976 19.55 -3.92 -0.92
CA TRP A 976 19.99 -2.57 -1.30
C TRP A 976 21.01 -2.04 -0.27
N PRO A 977 22.31 -1.88 -0.61
CA PRO A 977 23.30 -1.32 0.29
C PRO A 977 23.18 0.21 0.37
N GLY A 978 22.17 0.62 1.12
CA GLY A 978 21.75 1.99 1.36
C GLY A 978 20.41 2.02 2.08
N THR A 979 19.88 3.20 2.37
CA THR A 979 18.54 3.31 2.97
C THR A 979 17.41 3.10 1.96
N ILE A 980 16.28 2.57 2.45
CA ILE A 980 15.04 2.40 1.69
C ILE A 980 13.86 3.21 2.26
N ARG A 981 12.79 3.34 1.48
CA ARG A 981 11.63 4.22 1.77
C ARG A 981 10.73 3.76 2.93
N VAL A 982 10.87 2.52 3.40
CA VAL A 982 10.09 1.90 4.50
C VAL A 982 10.97 0.95 5.32
N PRO A 983 10.59 0.60 6.55
CA PRO A 983 11.25 -0.46 7.32
C PRO A 983 11.53 -1.71 6.47
N ALA A 984 12.75 -2.23 6.59
CA ALA A 984 13.16 -3.51 6.02
C ALA A 984 12.16 -4.65 6.27
N PRO A 985 11.64 -4.87 7.50
CA PRO A 985 10.61 -5.88 7.74
C PRO A 985 9.35 -5.73 6.85
N CYS A 986 8.85 -4.51 6.61
CA CYS A 986 7.75 -4.30 5.64
C CYS A 986 8.17 -4.62 4.20
N LYS A 987 9.41 -4.29 3.82
CA LYS A 987 9.90 -4.57 2.45
C LYS A 987 10.16 -6.06 2.22
N TYR A 988 10.57 -6.79 3.26
CA TYR A 988 10.66 -8.25 3.28
C TYR A 988 9.25 -8.87 3.20
N ALA A 989 8.29 -8.43 4.03
CA ALA A 989 6.90 -8.88 3.99
C ALA A 989 6.26 -8.66 2.60
N HIS A 990 6.42 -7.47 1.99
CA HIS A 990 6.00 -7.19 0.62
C HIS A 990 6.62 -8.17 -0.39
N LYS A 991 7.93 -8.43 -0.29
CA LYS A 991 8.66 -9.33 -1.20
C LYS A 991 8.16 -10.77 -1.10
N LEU A 992 7.94 -11.25 0.12
CA LEU A 992 7.38 -12.56 0.42
C LEU A 992 5.93 -12.69 -0.07
N ALA A 993 5.05 -11.73 0.27
CA ALA A 993 3.66 -11.69 -0.17
C ALA A 993 3.54 -11.66 -1.71
N PHE A 994 4.39 -10.87 -2.37
CA PHE A 994 4.45 -10.82 -3.84
C PHE A 994 4.92 -12.15 -4.45
N LEU A 995 5.97 -12.79 -3.90
CA LEU A 995 6.43 -14.09 -4.41
C LEU A 995 5.34 -15.17 -4.26
N SER A 996 4.73 -15.26 -3.07
CA SER A 996 3.72 -16.27 -2.79
C SER A 996 2.40 -16.01 -3.52
N GLY A 997 1.98 -14.74 -3.66
CA GLY A 997 0.78 -14.35 -4.38
C GLY A 997 0.92 -14.46 -5.91
N GLN A 998 1.97 -13.90 -6.49
CA GLN A 998 2.14 -13.81 -7.95
C GLN A 998 2.62 -15.12 -8.60
N TYR A 999 3.50 -15.88 -7.93
CA TYR A 999 4.21 -17.00 -8.56
C TYR A 999 3.98 -18.37 -7.90
N LEU A 1000 4.00 -18.47 -6.57
CA LEU A 1000 3.89 -19.79 -5.90
C LEU A 1000 2.43 -20.27 -5.80
N HIS A 1001 1.53 -19.39 -5.38
CA HIS A 1001 0.14 -19.67 -5.00
C HIS A 1001 -0.01 -20.71 -3.85
N SER A 1002 1.00 -20.85 -3.00
CA SER A 1002 1.06 -21.74 -1.82
C SER A 1002 1.85 -21.09 -0.68
N ASP A 1003 1.70 -21.57 0.56
CA ASP A 1003 2.68 -21.31 1.62
C ASP A 1003 4.01 -22.00 1.24
N PRO A 1004 5.16 -21.32 1.38
CA PRO A 1004 6.47 -21.93 1.19
C PRO A 1004 6.81 -22.96 2.26
N ALA A 1005 7.72 -23.88 1.92
CA ALA A 1005 8.18 -24.95 2.80
C ALA A 1005 8.83 -24.42 4.11
N VAL A 1006 8.60 -25.14 5.22
CA VAL A 1006 8.95 -24.69 6.58
C VAL A 1006 10.46 -24.45 6.75
N GLN A 1007 11.29 -25.26 6.09
CA GLN A 1007 12.76 -25.25 6.12
C GLN A 1007 13.40 -23.98 5.51
N LEU A 1008 12.59 -23.11 4.90
CA LEU A 1008 13.00 -21.83 4.33
C LEU A 1008 12.59 -20.63 5.19
N ARG A 1009 11.73 -20.81 6.21
CA ARG A 1009 11.10 -19.69 6.93
C ARG A 1009 12.07 -18.82 7.74
N ASP A 1010 13.22 -19.37 8.13
CA ASP A 1010 14.33 -18.69 8.83
C ASP A 1010 15.33 -17.99 7.91
N LYS A 1011 15.09 -17.98 6.58
CA LYS A 1011 16.00 -17.45 5.55
C LYS A 1011 15.29 -16.39 4.70
N LEU A 1012 16.06 -15.50 4.07
CA LEU A 1012 15.51 -14.50 3.13
C LEU A 1012 15.43 -15.06 1.69
N PHE A 1013 14.95 -16.30 1.55
CA PHE A 1013 14.87 -17.05 0.27
C PHE A 1013 14.09 -16.33 -0.84
N PHE A 1014 13.19 -15.42 -0.45
CA PHE A 1014 12.26 -14.66 -1.29
C PHE A 1014 12.82 -13.37 -1.91
N LEU A 1015 14.09 -13.03 -1.65
CA LEU A 1015 14.73 -11.80 -2.17
C LEU A 1015 14.97 -11.80 -3.68
#